data_AF-A0A3P1XV83-F1
#
_entry.id   AF-A0A3P1XV83-F1
#
_cell.length_a   1.000
_cell.length_b   1.000
_cell.length_c   1.000
_cell.angle_alpha   90.00
_cell.angle_beta   90.00
_cell.angle_gamma   90.00
#
_symmetry.space_group_name_H-M   'P 1'
#
loop_
_entity.id
_entity.type
_entity.pdbx_description
1 polymer ?
#
loop_
_entity_poly.entity_id
_entity_poly.type
_entity_poly.pdbx_seq_one_letter_code
_entity_poly.pdbx_strand_id
1 'polypeptide(L)'
;MKRTFAFFLFLSCMITIKAQVNTDRVMAIGRNALYFEDYVLSIQYFNQVIKAKPWMAEPYFYRAVAKLNLDDFKGAEEDCSLSLARNPFLAQAYYARGIARQSLEMYDEAIEDYNKGLEFKPGDRPMMSNKAIAYVQKKDFNDAEHVFEDLIRAHPKYSLGYLTRGAMYLEKGDTALALNDYDKAIEIDPYHAPCYGNRAIVLYQTGRFKDALADLNEAIRLNTRESGYYINRGLVRYQMNDLRGAMADYDQVIDMDGRNLIARFNRGLLRAQVGDNNRAIEDFDVVLEQEPDNYMAYYNRALLNHEVGDYRGAVRDINVVLKQYPNFLPGYYSRAEAKRKLNDLSGADRDYLMAMKLEQDKRQGQKSGEETSGSTEKETNTREESDKNIDKFNRLVVYDKKEEQKSKYQSEIRGRVQDRNVQVDLEPQFILTYYERNSLVQEAVYYDKTVEQFNARMVLAWKLLLTNKEAALTEDQIAIHFASINEYSAKIEREPNNPDNYFGRAIDFMLVQDFAEAIRNFDKVIELDPSYTLAYFNRASIRYKQMEYNLSQGHTDEQSSTRTINFQFGGNKPSVIHENPVNGLQQSRLKEEAKGYEHELIIRDYDMVIRQAPGFIYSYYNRGNLRCAQRDFRAAIADYNEAILRDPEFAEAYFNRGLARLSQGDATRGIADLSKAGELGILNAYSIIKRMTANH
;
A
#
# COMPACT_ATOMS: atom_id res chain seq x y z
N MET A 1 -3.31 -6.08 71.38
CA MET A 1 -2.94 -7.04 70.32
C MET A 1 -4.08 -7.46 69.38
N LYS A 2 -5.34 -7.64 69.83
CA LYS A 2 -6.43 -8.06 68.92
C LYS A 2 -6.93 -6.98 67.93
N ARG A 3 -6.81 -5.69 68.26
CA ARG A 3 -7.23 -4.57 67.36
C ARG A 3 -6.19 -4.23 66.28
N THR A 4 -4.91 -4.42 66.55
CA THR A 4 -3.83 -4.23 65.57
C THR A 4 -3.77 -5.35 64.54
N PHE A 5 -4.15 -6.58 64.91
CA PHE A 5 -4.24 -7.70 63.98
C PHE A 5 -5.40 -7.57 62.98
N ALA A 6 -6.55 -7.04 63.42
CA ALA A 6 -7.68 -6.77 62.53
C ALA A 6 -7.40 -5.64 61.52
N PHE A 7 -6.59 -4.64 61.90
CA PHE A 7 -6.16 -3.56 61.01
C PHE A 7 -5.15 -4.05 59.96
N PHE A 8 -4.23 -4.94 60.33
CA PHE A 8 -3.33 -5.60 59.38
C PHE A 8 -4.07 -6.56 58.43
N LEU A 9 -5.12 -7.25 58.89
CA LEU A 9 -5.97 -8.08 58.04
C LEU A 9 -6.76 -7.25 57.01
N PHE A 10 -7.23 -6.05 57.40
CA PHE A 10 -7.91 -5.13 56.50
C PHE A 10 -6.95 -4.48 55.48
N LEU A 11 -5.69 -4.21 55.85
CA LEU A 11 -4.66 -3.77 54.90
C LEU A 11 -4.24 -4.88 53.92
N SER A 12 -4.24 -6.16 54.34
CA SER A 12 -3.97 -7.29 53.44
C SER A 12 -5.10 -7.58 52.45
N CYS A 13 -6.31 -7.04 52.69
CA CYS A 13 -7.46 -7.15 51.80
C CYS A 13 -7.61 -5.99 50.81
N MET A 14 -6.67 -5.04 50.77
CA MET A 14 -6.49 -4.15 49.61
C MET A 14 -5.84 -4.94 48.46
N ILE A 15 -6.50 -6.04 48.08
CA ILE A 15 -6.20 -6.79 46.87
C ILE A 15 -6.44 -5.82 45.74
N THR A 16 -5.39 -5.59 44.95
CA THR A 16 -5.38 -4.85 43.70
C THR A 16 -6.70 -5.04 42.95
N ILE A 17 -7.57 -4.02 42.97
CA ILE A 17 -8.75 -3.97 42.10
C ILE A 17 -8.17 -3.73 40.70
N LYS A 18 -7.86 -4.80 39.98
CA LYS A 18 -7.61 -4.71 38.54
C LYS A 18 -8.93 -4.26 37.93
N ALA A 19 -8.99 -3.05 37.40
CA ALA A 19 -10.15 -2.59 36.63
C ALA A 19 -10.40 -3.63 35.52
N GLN A 20 -11.50 -4.39 35.64
CA GLN A 20 -11.86 -5.36 34.63
C GLN A 20 -12.44 -4.60 33.44
N VAL A 21 -11.80 -4.72 32.29
CA VAL A 21 -12.32 -4.21 31.02
C VAL A 21 -13.67 -4.89 30.78
N ASN A 22 -14.75 -4.09 30.66
CA ASN A 22 -16.05 -4.61 30.28
C ASN A 22 -15.99 -5.03 28.80
N THR A 23 -15.63 -6.29 28.56
CA THR A 23 -15.42 -6.82 27.22
C THR A 23 -16.65 -6.70 26.34
N ASP A 24 -17.85 -6.80 26.90
CA ASP A 24 -19.09 -6.78 26.13
C ASP A 24 -19.35 -5.37 25.58
N ARG A 25 -19.06 -4.35 26.38
CA ARG A 25 -19.09 -2.96 25.94
C ARG A 25 -18.02 -2.68 24.89
N VAL A 26 -16.78 -3.11 25.11
CA VAL A 26 -15.68 -2.92 24.14
C VAL A 26 -16.00 -3.61 22.81
N MET A 27 -16.56 -4.83 22.88
CA MET A 27 -16.97 -5.61 21.72
C MET A 27 -18.13 -4.94 20.95
N ALA A 28 -19.07 -4.31 21.65
CA ALA A 28 -20.11 -3.50 21.02
C ALA A 28 -19.56 -2.25 20.32
N ILE A 29 -18.61 -1.54 20.96
CA ILE A 29 -17.97 -0.36 20.36
C ILE A 29 -17.18 -0.77 19.11
N GLY A 30 -16.40 -1.85 19.16
CA GLY A 30 -15.67 -2.36 18.00
C GLY A 30 -16.59 -2.74 16.83
N ARG A 31 -17.72 -3.39 17.10
CA ARG A 31 -18.72 -3.70 16.06
C ARG A 31 -19.36 -2.45 15.46
N ASN A 32 -19.63 -1.44 16.28
CA ASN A 32 -20.15 -0.16 15.79
C ASN A 32 -19.11 0.52 14.90
N ALA A 33 -17.84 0.57 15.32
CA ALA A 33 -16.74 1.10 14.51
C ALA A 33 -16.65 0.37 13.14
N LEU A 34 -16.72 -0.96 13.15
CA LEU A 34 -16.74 -1.79 11.93
C LEU A 34 -17.92 -1.45 11.00
N TYR A 35 -19.14 -1.35 11.53
CA TYR A 35 -20.33 -0.96 10.76
C TYR A 35 -20.18 0.42 10.11
N PHE A 36 -19.44 1.30 10.78
CA PHE A 36 -19.17 2.66 10.38
C PHE A 36 -17.90 2.81 9.53
N GLU A 37 -17.36 1.71 9.02
CA GLU A 37 -16.15 1.62 8.18
C GLU A 37 -14.88 2.16 8.88
N ASP A 38 -14.88 2.21 10.21
CA ASP A 38 -13.70 2.54 11.01
C ASP A 38 -12.93 1.27 11.36
N TYR A 39 -12.33 0.68 10.32
CA TYR A 39 -11.73 -0.65 10.38
C TYR A 39 -10.58 -0.72 11.37
N VAL A 40 -9.70 0.29 11.39
CA VAL A 40 -8.50 0.28 12.24
C VAL A 40 -8.89 0.41 13.71
N LEU A 41 -9.80 1.33 14.03
CA LEU A 41 -10.32 1.47 15.38
C LEU A 41 -11.06 0.19 15.83
N SER A 42 -11.82 -0.43 14.92
CA SER A 42 -12.49 -1.71 15.23
C SER A 42 -11.49 -2.81 15.59
N ILE A 43 -10.39 -2.91 14.85
CA ILE A 43 -9.30 -3.87 15.11
C ILE A 43 -8.68 -3.62 16.49
N GLN A 44 -8.41 -2.37 16.86
CA GLN A 44 -7.88 -2.02 18.17
C GLN A 44 -8.81 -2.47 19.31
N TYR A 45 -10.12 -2.26 19.18
CA TYR A 45 -11.08 -2.74 20.17
C TYR A 45 -11.13 -4.28 20.24
N PHE A 46 -11.07 -4.97 19.10
CA PHE A 46 -11.04 -6.43 19.09
C PHE A 46 -9.73 -6.97 19.69
N ASN A 47 -8.60 -6.31 19.50
CA ASN A 47 -7.34 -6.65 20.16
C ASN A 47 -7.46 -6.58 21.69
N GLN A 48 -8.13 -5.54 22.23
CA GLN A 48 -8.38 -5.42 23.67
C GLN A 48 -9.24 -6.58 24.19
N VAL A 49 -10.29 -6.96 23.46
CA VAL A 49 -11.14 -8.10 23.83
C VAL A 49 -10.35 -9.41 23.75
N ILE A 50 -9.56 -9.63 22.70
CA ILE A 50 -8.71 -10.81 22.53
C ILE A 50 -7.71 -10.93 23.68
N LYS A 51 -7.06 -9.82 24.07
CA LYS A 51 -6.12 -9.78 25.19
C LYS A 51 -6.78 -10.14 26.52
N ALA A 52 -8.02 -9.70 26.73
CA ALA A 52 -8.79 -10.00 27.93
C ALA A 52 -9.38 -11.42 27.92
N LYS A 53 -9.84 -11.92 26.76
CA LYS A 53 -10.54 -13.20 26.58
C LYS A 53 -10.09 -13.91 25.29
N PRO A 54 -8.89 -14.53 25.27
CA PRO A 54 -8.33 -15.15 24.07
C PRO A 54 -9.13 -16.34 23.51
N TRP A 55 -10.03 -16.93 24.30
CA TRP A 55 -10.86 -18.08 23.90
C TRP A 55 -12.16 -17.68 23.19
N MET A 56 -12.53 -16.39 23.18
CA MET A 56 -13.73 -15.90 22.49
C MET A 56 -13.48 -15.91 20.98
N ALA A 57 -14.38 -16.50 20.19
CA ALA A 57 -14.20 -16.63 18.74
C ALA A 57 -14.56 -15.34 17.99
N GLU A 58 -15.63 -14.68 18.43
CA GLU A 58 -16.22 -13.48 17.84
C GLU A 58 -15.23 -12.34 17.56
N PRO A 59 -14.33 -11.92 18.47
CA PRO A 59 -13.44 -10.81 18.18
C PRO A 59 -12.44 -11.14 17.07
N TYR A 60 -12.01 -12.41 16.93
CA TYR A 60 -11.17 -12.82 15.79
C TYR A 60 -11.95 -12.74 14.48
N PHE A 61 -13.20 -13.23 14.46
CA PHE A 61 -14.07 -13.10 13.29
C PHE A 61 -14.29 -11.65 12.87
N TYR A 62 -14.66 -10.76 13.79
CA TYR A 62 -14.89 -9.36 13.44
C TYR A 62 -13.60 -8.63 13.05
N ARG A 63 -12.46 -9.00 13.63
CA ARG A 63 -11.14 -8.50 13.20
C ARG A 63 -10.79 -8.98 11.79
N ALA A 64 -11.10 -10.23 11.44
CA ALA A 64 -10.96 -10.74 10.08
C ALA A 64 -11.83 -9.95 9.08
N VAL A 65 -13.07 -9.64 9.44
CA VAL A 65 -13.95 -8.82 8.59
C VAL A 65 -13.38 -7.42 8.39
N ALA A 66 -12.83 -6.79 9.44
CA ALA A 66 -12.15 -5.50 9.29
C ALA A 66 -10.95 -5.60 8.33
N LYS A 67 -10.11 -6.64 8.47
CA LYS A 67 -8.96 -6.91 7.60
C LYS A 67 -9.36 -7.18 6.14
N LEU A 68 -10.44 -7.93 5.90
CA LEU A 68 -11.01 -8.14 4.56
C LEU A 68 -11.33 -6.81 3.87
N ASN A 69 -11.94 -5.87 4.59
CA ASN A 69 -12.28 -4.55 4.05
C ASN A 69 -11.06 -3.63 3.87
N LEU A 70 -9.92 -3.99 4.45
CA LEU A 70 -8.63 -3.34 4.28
C LEU A 70 -7.74 -4.03 3.22
N ASP A 71 -8.29 -5.02 2.51
CA ASP A 71 -7.58 -5.89 1.55
C ASP A 71 -6.39 -6.66 2.17
N ASP A 72 -6.35 -6.82 3.50
CA ASP A 72 -5.43 -7.70 4.21
C ASP A 72 -6.00 -9.12 4.25
N PHE A 73 -6.05 -9.76 3.08
CA PHE A 73 -6.65 -11.09 2.91
C PHE A 73 -5.90 -12.16 3.70
N LYS A 74 -4.57 -12.06 3.78
CA LYS A 74 -3.76 -12.99 4.57
C LYS A 74 -4.07 -12.91 6.05
N GLY A 75 -4.07 -11.70 6.63
CA GLY A 75 -4.42 -11.50 8.03
C GLY A 75 -5.87 -11.89 8.34
N ALA A 76 -6.79 -11.70 7.37
CA ALA A 76 -8.18 -12.15 7.50
C ALA A 76 -8.32 -13.68 7.50
N GLU A 77 -7.56 -14.39 6.66
CA GLU A 77 -7.52 -15.86 6.64
C GLU A 77 -7.06 -16.40 8.00
N GLU A 78 -5.96 -15.84 8.53
CA GLU A 78 -5.38 -16.24 9.81
C GLU A 78 -6.38 -16.01 10.96
N ASP A 79 -7.03 -14.85 11.00
CA ASP A 79 -8.03 -14.53 12.03
C ASP A 79 -9.29 -15.40 11.93
N CYS A 80 -9.77 -15.72 10.72
CA CYS A 80 -10.87 -16.66 10.57
C CYS A 80 -10.48 -18.06 11.03
N SER A 81 -9.26 -18.52 10.71
CA SER A 81 -8.72 -19.80 11.19
C SER A 81 -8.63 -19.85 12.72
N LEU A 82 -8.18 -18.76 13.35
CA LEU A 82 -8.21 -18.61 14.81
C LEU A 82 -9.63 -18.61 15.37
N SER A 83 -10.57 -17.91 14.74
CA SER A 83 -11.98 -17.92 15.14
C SER A 83 -12.57 -19.33 15.10
N LEU A 84 -12.36 -20.07 14.01
CA LEU A 84 -12.90 -21.41 13.80
C LEU A 84 -12.27 -22.46 14.72
N ALA A 85 -10.99 -22.30 15.09
CA ALA A 85 -10.36 -23.13 16.11
C ALA A 85 -11.04 -23.01 17.49
N ARG A 86 -11.70 -21.87 17.76
CA ARG A 86 -12.43 -21.60 19.00
C ARG A 86 -13.91 -21.96 18.90
N ASN A 87 -14.53 -21.68 17.76
CA ASN A 87 -15.91 -22.04 17.46
C ASN A 87 -16.04 -22.59 16.02
N PRO A 88 -16.02 -23.93 15.85
CA PRO A 88 -16.15 -24.57 14.54
C PRO A 88 -17.53 -24.46 13.88
N PHE A 89 -18.55 -23.93 14.58
CA PHE A 89 -19.92 -23.85 14.07
C PHE A 89 -20.26 -22.47 13.48
N LEU A 90 -19.28 -21.56 13.43
CA LEU A 90 -19.48 -20.20 12.96
C LEU A 90 -19.45 -20.16 11.42
N ALA A 91 -20.58 -20.42 10.78
CA ALA A 91 -20.72 -20.42 9.31
C ALA A 91 -20.20 -19.12 8.65
N GLN A 92 -20.37 -17.98 9.33
CA GLN A 92 -19.90 -16.68 8.85
C GLN A 92 -18.37 -16.58 8.78
N ALA A 93 -17.65 -17.29 9.66
CA ALA A 93 -16.19 -17.31 9.62
C ALA A 93 -15.67 -18.19 8.48
N TYR A 94 -16.35 -19.29 8.13
CA TYR A 94 -16.07 -20.03 6.89
C TYR A 94 -16.29 -19.15 5.66
N TYR A 95 -17.41 -18.42 5.60
CA TYR A 95 -17.67 -17.49 4.49
C TYR A 95 -16.60 -16.40 4.36
N ALA A 96 -16.22 -15.76 5.46
CA ALA A 96 -15.16 -14.74 5.46
C ALA A 96 -13.79 -15.32 5.07
N ARG A 97 -13.44 -16.52 5.56
CA ARG A 97 -12.20 -17.21 5.19
C ARG A 97 -12.19 -17.63 3.72
N GLY A 98 -13.33 -18.09 3.21
CA GLY A 98 -13.51 -18.41 1.80
C GLY A 98 -13.27 -17.20 0.90
N ILE A 99 -13.80 -16.03 1.27
CA ILE A 99 -13.53 -14.77 0.54
C ILE A 99 -12.04 -14.42 0.59
N ALA A 100 -11.41 -14.49 1.78
CA ALA A 100 -9.98 -14.22 1.93
C ALA A 100 -9.13 -15.13 1.03
N ARG A 101 -9.40 -16.44 1.05
CA ARG A 101 -8.70 -17.46 0.25
C ARG A 101 -8.94 -17.28 -1.24
N GLN A 102 -10.17 -16.95 -1.64
CA GLN A 102 -10.51 -16.64 -3.02
C GLN A 102 -9.73 -15.43 -3.54
N SER A 103 -9.58 -14.38 -2.72
CA SER A 103 -8.74 -13.20 -3.04
C SER A 103 -7.24 -13.48 -3.04
N LEU A 104 -6.80 -14.59 -2.41
CA LEU A 104 -5.44 -15.11 -2.45
C LEU A 104 -5.25 -16.19 -3.53
N GLU A 105 -6.23 -16.36 -4.43
CA GLU A 105 -6.26 -17.37 -5.50
C GLU A 105 -6.22 -18.84 -5.02
N MET A 106 -6.50 -19.07 -3.73
CA MET A 106 -6.65 -20.39 -3.12
C MET A 106 -8.07 -20.91 -3.33
N TYR A 107 -8.43 -21.15 -4.60
CA TYR A 107 -9.81 -21.43 -5.00
C TYR A 107 -10.37 -22.73 -4.42
N ASP A 108 -9.55 -23.78 -4.34
CA ASP A 108 -9.97 -25.07 -3.79
C ASP A 108 -10.29 -24.96 -2.30
N GLU A 109 -9.41 -24.32 -1.52
CA GLU A 109 -9.60 -24.10 -0.09
C GLU A 109 -10.77 -23.14 0.19
N ALA A 110 -11.03 -22.18 -0.70
CA ALA A 110 -12.22 -21.32 -0.62
C ALA A 110 -13.51 -22.11 -0.85
N ILE A 111 -13.53 -23.01 -1.84
CA ILE A 111 -14.68 -23.88 -2.14
C ILE A 111 -14.94 -24.84 -0.97
N GLU A 112 -13.91 -25.40 -0.34
CA GLU A 112 -14.03 -26.21 0.87
C GLU A 112 -14.68 -25.42 2.03
N ASP A 113 -14.25 -24.18 2.23
CA ASP A 113 -14.85 -23.31 3.24
C ASP A 113 -16.32 -23.00 2.95
N TYR A 114 -16.67 -22.71 1.70
CA TYR A 114 -18.07 -22.49 1.32
C TYR A 114 -18.91 -23.76 1.50
N ASN A 115 -18.39 -24.93 1.13
CA ASN A 115 -19.06 -26.21 1.38
C ASN A 115 -19.32 -26.39 2.88
N LYS A 116 -18.31 -26.13 3.73
CA LYS A 116 -18.45 -26.29 5.17
C LYS A 116 -19.42 -25.29 5.78
N GLY A 117 -19.42 -24.04 5.31
CA GLY A 117 -20.40 -23.03 5.70
C GLY A 117 -21.84 -23.42 5.33
N LEU A 118 -22.02 -23.99 4.14
CA LEU A 118 -23.32 -24.45 3.63
C LEU A 118 -23.84 -25.70 4.35
N GLU A 119 -22.99 -26.53 4.96
CA GLU A 119 -23.45 -27.59 5.88
C GLU A 119 -24.23 -27.02 7.08
N PHE A 120 -23.79 -25.86 7.60
CA PHE A 120 -24.43 -25.20 8.74
C PHE A 120 -25.58 -24.28 8.34
N LYS A 121 -25.50 -23.68 7.14
CA LYS A 121 -26.54 -22.82 6.57
C LYS A 121 -26.89 -23.25 5.13
N PRO A 122 -27.67 -24.33 4.97
CA PRO A 122 -28.08 -24.79 3.66
C PRO A 122 -28.85 -23.70 2.90
N GLY A 123 -28.49 -23.47 1.64
CA GLY A 123 -29.15 -22.48 0.80
C GLY A 123 -28.78 -21.01 1.10
N ASP A 124 -27.69 -20.74 1.83
CA ASP A 124 -27.22 -19.35 2.01
C ASP A 124 -26.82 -18.72 0.66
N ARG A 125 -27.60 -17.72 0.21
CA ARG A 125 -27.45 -17.12 -1.12
C ARG A 125 -26.03 -16.59 -1.37
N PRO A 126 -25.42 -15.77 -0.47
CA PRO A 126 -24.05 -15.27 -0.68
C PRO A 126 -22.99 -16.37 -0.75
N MET A 127 -23.05 -17.40 0.11
CA MET A 127 -22.10 -18.52 0.05
C MET A 127 -22.22 -19.32 -1.26
N MET A 128 -23.45 -19.61 -1.71
CA MET A 128 -23.66 -20.33 -2.98
C MET A 128 -23.17 -19.51 -4.18
N SER A 129 -23.45 -18.20 -4.21
CA SER A 129 -22.93 -17.30 -5.23
C SER A 129 -21.40 -17.28 -5.26
N ASN A 130 -20.76 -17.08 -4.11
CA ASN A 130 -19.30 -17.02 -4.05
C ASN A 130 -18.64 -18.36 -4.35
N LYS A 131 -19.26 -19.49 -3.96
CA LYS A 131 -18.82 -20.83 -4.36
C LYS A 131 -18.85 -20.98 -5.88
N ALA A 132 -19.94 -20.58 -6.54
CA ALA A 132 -20.03 -20.63 -8.00
C ALA A 132 -18.96 -19.74 -8.64
N ILE A 133 -18.78 -18.51 -8.17
CA ILE A 133 -17.75 -17.57 -8.64
C ILE A 133 -16.33 -18.15 -8.46
N ALA A 134 -16.05 -18.85 -7.36
CA ALA A 134 -14.76 -19.50 -7.16
C ALA A 134 -14.48 -20.59 -8.21
N TYR A 135 -15.49 -21.38 -8.59
CA TYR A 135 -15.37 -22.31 -9.72
C TYR A 135 -15.16 -21.58 -11.06
N VAL A 136 -15.86 -20.46 -11.30
CA VAL A 136 -15.65 -19.63 -12.50
C VAL A 136 -14.21 -19.14 -12.58
N GLN A 137 -13.66 -18.62 -11.47
CA GLN A 137 -12.27 -18.14 -11.40
C GLN A 137 -11.26 -19.28 -11.61
N LYS A 138 -11.58 -20.50 -11.14
CA LYS A 138 -10.82 -21.73 -11.42
C LYS A 138 -10.96 -22.21 -12.88
N LYS A 139 -11.81 -21.56 -13.70
CA LYS A 139 -12.18 -21.97 -15.07
C LYS A 139 -12.92 -23.31 -15.15
N ASP A 140 -13.51 -23.75 -14.05
CA ASP A 140 -14.35 -24.95 -14.00
C ASP A 140 -15.82 -24.57 -14.19
N PHE A 141 -16.18 -24.34 -15.46
CA PHE A 141 -17.51 -23.87 -15.82
C PHE A 141 -18.62 -24.90 -15.58
N ASN A 142 -18.31 -26.20 -15.55
CA ASN A 142 -19.31 -27.24 -15.37
C ASN A 142 -19.80 -27.28 -13.91
N ASP A 143 -18.86 -27.30 -12.96
CA ASP A 143 -19.22 -27.26 -11.54
C ASP A 143 -19.84 -25.90 -11.17
N ALA A 144 -19.37 -24.79 -11.74
CA ALA A 144 -19.99 -23.48 -11.57
C ALA A 144 -21.46 -23.49 -12.02
N GLU A 145 -21.75 -24.04 -13.20
CA GLU A 145 -23.09 -24.15 -13.76
C GLU A 145 -24.02 -24.95 -12.85
N HIS A 146 -23.58 -26.10 -12.33
CA HIS A 146 -24.35 -26.89 -11.36
C HIS A 146 -24.65 -26.12 -10.07
N VAL A 147 -23.67 -25.40 -9.51
CA VAL A 147 -23.88 -24.60 -8.30
C VAL A 147 -24.86 -23.45 -8.57
N PHE A 148 -24.79 -22.81 -9.74
CA PHE A 148 -25.76 -21.78 -10.11
C PHE A 148 -27.16 -22.34 -10.35
N GLU A 149 -27.30 -23.52 -10.95
CA GLU A 149 -28.60 -24.21 -11.10
C GLU A 149 -29.23 -24.50 -9.74
N ASP A 150 -28.43 -24.99 -8.78
CA ASP A 150 -28.88 -25.22 -7.42
C ASP A 150 -29.29 -23.92 -6.71
N LEU A 151 -28.50 -22.84 -6.88
CA LEU A 151 -28.81 -21.52 -6.35
C LEU A 151 -30.13 -20.97 -6.90
N ILE A 152 -30.33 -21.04 -8.21
CA ILE A 152 -31.54 -20.56 -8.88
C ILE A 152 -32.75 -21.42 -8.53
N ARG A 153 -32.58 -22.75 -8.40
CA ARG A 153 -33.65 -23.66 -7.98
C ARG A 153 -34.11 -23.34 -6.55
N ALA A 154 -33.17 -23.07 -5.64
CA ALA A 154 -33.48 -22.71 -4.25
C ALA A 154 -34.03 -21.27 -4.12
N HIS A 155 -33.55 -20.34 -4.97
CA HIS A 155 -33.85 -18.91 -4.89
C HIS A 155 -34.23 -18.32 -6.26
N PRO A 156 -35.38 -18.69 -6.85
CA PRO A 156 -35.75 -18.31 -8.21
C PRO A 156 -36.02 -16.81 -8.40
N LYS A 157 -36.14 -16.04 -7.31
CA LYS A 157 -36.32 -14.57 -7.34
C LYS A 157 -35.03 -13.81 -6.99
N TYR A 158 -33.88 -14.48 -7.02
CA TYR A 158 -32.60 -13.85 -6.73
C TYR A 158 -31.94 -13.36 -8.02
N SER A 159 -32.17 -12.09 -8.36
CA SER A 159 -31.66 -11.46 -9.58
C SER A 159 -30.15 -11.59 -9.74
N LEU A 160 -29.39 -11.42 -8.64
CA LEU A 160 -27.93 -11.53 -8.67
C LEU A 160 -27.45 -12.92 -9.12
N GLY A 161 -28.18 -14.01 -8.79
CA GLY A 161 -27.82 -15.35 -9.24
C GLY A 161 -27.84 -15.50 -10.76
N TYR A 162 -28.87 -14.97 -11.42
CA TYR A 162 -28.96 -14.92 -12.88
C TYR A 162 -27.91 -13.97 -13.46
N LEU A 163 -27.72 -12.79 -12.87
CA LEU A 163 -26.70 -11.84 -13.31
C LEU A 163 -25.29 -12.47 -13.32
N THR A 164 -24.91 -13.15 -12.24
CA THR A 164 -23.58 -13.78 -12.13
C THR A 164 -23.42 -15.00 -13.03
N ARG A 165 -24.48 -15.80 -13.25
CA ARG A 165 -24.44 -16.92 -14.20
C ARG A 165 -24.37 -16.42 -15.65
N GLY A 166 -25.09 -15.34 -15.98
CA GLY A 166 -24.97 -14.68 -17.28
C GLY A 166 -23.55 -14.18 -17.57
N ALA A 167 -22.88 -13.62 -16.56
CA ALA A 167 -21.47 -13.23 -16.67
C ALA A 167 -20.55 -14.43 -16.91
N MET A 168 -20.78 -15.56 -16.23
CA MET A 168 -20.07 -16.81 -16.50
C MET A 168 -20.28 -17.31 -17.93
N TYR A 169 -21.53 -17.32 -18.44
CA TYR A 169 -21.80 -17.75 -19.82
C TYR A 169 -21.09 -16.85 -20.83
N LEU A 170 -21.02 -15.55 -20.57
CA LEU A 170 -20.24 -14.64 -21.40
C LEU A 170 -18.76 -15.00 -21.43
N GLU A 171 -18.16 -15.33 -20.27
CA GLU A 171 -16.77 -15.77 -20.15
C GLU A 171 -16.53 -17.12 -20.86
N LYS A 172 -17.52 -18.02 -20.84
CA LYS A 172 -17.55 -19.29 -21.60
C LYS A 172 -17.73 -19.07 -23.11
N GLY A 173 -18.09 -17.85 -23.55
CA GLY A 173 -18.37 -17.47 -24.94
C GLY A 173 -19.82 -17.69 -25.40
N ASP A 174 -20.72 -18.12 -24.51
CA ASP A 174 -22.14 -18.33 -24.82
C ASP A 174 -22.95 -17.05 -24.60
N THR A 175 -22.92 -16.18 -25.61
CA THR A 175 -23.65 -14.91 -25.60
C THR A 175 -25.18 -15.08 -25.55
N ALA A 176 -25.72 -16.20 -26.03
CA ALA A 176 -27.16 -16.42 -26.07
C ALA A 176 -27.72 -16.74 -24.69
N LEU A 177 -27.08 -17.66 -23.96
CA LEU A 177 -27.44 -17.96 -22.58
C LEU A 177 -27.19 -16.76 -21.65
N ALA A 178 -26.12 -16.00 -21.87
CA ALA A 178 -25.84 -14.78 -21.12
C ALA A 178 -26.97 -13.74 -21.26
N LEU A 179 -27.42 -13.47 -22.48
CA LEU A 179 -28.52 -12.53 -22.73
C LEU A 179 -29.83 -12.99 -22.07
N ASN A 180 -30.16 -14.27 -22.15
CA ASN A 180 -31.37 -14.82 -21.52
C ASN A 180 -31.34 -14.67 -19.99
N ASP A 181 -30.19 -14.91 -19.37
CA ASP A 181 -30.02 -14.71 -17.93
C ASP A 181 -30.11 -13.24 -17.51
N TYR A 182 -29.55 -12.33 -18.30
CA TYR A 182 -29.70 -10.89 -18.05
C TYR A 182 -31.14 -10.42 -18.22
N ASP A 183 -31.84 -10.91 -19.24
CA ASP A 183 -33.28 -10.64 -19.42
C ASP A 183 -34.08 -11.10 -18.20
N LYS A 184 -33.77 -12.30 -17.68
CA LYS A 184 -34.42 -12.81 -16.47
C LYS A 184 -34.07 -12.01 -15.22
N ALA A 185 -32.82 -11.58 -15.08
CA ALA A 185 -32.39 -10.74 -13.96
C ALA A 185 -33.14 -9.39 -13.96
N ILE A 186 -33.34 -8.78 -15.14
CA ILE A 186 -34.11 -7.54 -15.32
C ILE A 186 -35.60 -7.76 -15.04
N GLU A 187 -36.18 -8.88 -15.47
CA GLU A 187 -37.58 -9.22 -15.18
C GLU A 187 -37.82 -9.34 -13.66
N ILE A 188 -36.87 -9.93 -12.93
CA ILE A 188 -36.95 -10.13 -11.48
C ILE A 188 -36.74 -8.82 -10.71
N ASP A 189 -35.74 -8.03 -11.10
CA ASP A 189 -35.41 -6.76 -10.45
C ASP A 189 -35.16 -5.64 -11.48
N PRO A 190 -36.23 -4.96 -11.93
CA PRO A 190 -36.14 -3.87 -12.91
C PRO A 190 -35.41 -2.62 -12.41
N TYR A 191 -35.10 -2.52 -11.12
CA TYR A 191 -34.42 -1.36 -10.53
C TYR A 191 -32.92 -1.61 -10.30
N HIS A 192 -32.42 -2.78 -10.69
CA HIS A 192 -31.01 -3.15 -10.55
C HIS A 192 -30.18 -2.67 -11.75
N ALA A 193 -29.56 -1.50 -11.64
CA ALA A 193 -28.77 -0.90 -12.72
C ALA A 193 -27.70 -1.84 -13.34
N PRO A 194 -26.96 -2.67 -12.55
CA PRO A 194 -25.98 -3.60 -13.12
C PRO A 194 -26.54 -4.59 -14.14
N CYS A 195 -27.82 -4.97 -14.05
CA CYS A 195 -28.42 -5.89 -15.01
C CYS A 195 -28.47 -5.29 -16.42
N TYR A 196 -28.84 -4.01 -16.53
CA TYR A 196 -28.84 -3.28 -17.79
C TYR A 196 -27.43 -3.01 -18.29
N GLY A 197 -26.52 -2.60 -17.40
CA GLY A 197 -25.11 -2.35 -17.76
C GLY A 197 -24.43 -3.59 -18.36
N ASN A 198 -24.58 -4.75 -17.72
CA ASN A 198 -23.98 -6.01 -18.19
C ASN A 198 -24.61 -6.49 -19.50
N ARG A 199 -25.94 -6.37 -19.65
CA ARG A 199 -26.61 -6.70 -20.92
C ARG A 199 -26.15 -5.78 -22.05
N ALA A 200 -25.98 -4.49 -21.78
CA ALA A 200 -25.52 -3.51 -22.76
C ALA A 200 -24.13 -3.85 -23.33
N ILE A 201 -23.22 -4.38 -22.50
CA ILE A 201 -21.88 -4.81 -22.94
C ILE A 201 -22.01 -5.95 -23.97
N VAL A 202 -22.86 -6.95 -23.70
CA VAL A 202 -23.08 -8.07 -24.64
C VAL A 202 -23.78 -7.59 -25.92
N LEU A 203 -24.75 -6.69 -25.79
CA LEU A 203 -25.42 -6.07 -26.95
C LEU A 203 -24.44 -5.27 -27.81
N TYR A 204 -23.50 -4.55 -27.19
CA TYR A 204 -22.42 -3.86 -27.88
C TYR A 204 -21.51 -4.84 -28.63
N GLN A 205 -21.03 -5.90 -27.96
CA GLN A 205 -20.15 -6.91 -28.57
C GLN A 205 -20.81 -7.66 -29.74
N THR A 206 -22.14 -7.79 -29.71
CA THR A 206 -22.95 -8.41 -30.78
C THR A 206 -23.40 -7.41 -31.85
N GLY A 207 -22.98 -6.14 -31.79
CA GLY A 207 -23.29 -5.09 -32.78
C GLY A 207 -24.68 -4.47 -32.66
N ARG A 208 -25.44 -4.79 -31.60
CA ARG A 208 -26.77 -4.26 -31.31
C ARG A 208 -26.69 -2.91 -30.58
N PHE A 209 -26.04 -1.93 -31.22
CA PHE A 209 -25.69 -0.65 -30.59
C PHE A 209 -26.89 0.17 -30.10
N LYS A 210 -28.02 0.13 -30.80
CA LYS A 210 -29.24 0.85 -30.38
C LYS A 210 -29.82 0.30 -29.07
N ASP A 211 -29.80 -1.03 -28.93
CA ASP A 211 -30.31 -1.70 -27.73
C ASP A 211 -29.33 -1.48 -26.56
N ALA A 212 -28.02 -1.56 -26.82
CA ALA A 212 -26.99 -1.23 -25.84
C ALA A 212 -27.12 0.21 -25.32
N LEU A 213 -27.38 1.17 -26.21
CA LEU A 213 -27.60 2.57 -25.86
C LEU A 213 -28.85 2.73 -24.96
N ALA A 214 -29.93 2.02 -25.27
CA ALA A 214 -31.15 2.05 -24.47
C ALA A 214 -30.91 1.50 -23.06
N ASP A 215 -30.22 0.37 -22.95
CA ASP A 215 -29.88 -0.24 -21.66
C ASP A 215 -28.96 0.66 -20.83
N LEU A 216 -27.95 1.31 -21.44
CA LEU A 216 -27.06 2.23 -20.73
C LEU A 216 -27.78 3.50 -20.27
N ASN A 217 -28.75 3.99 -21.04
CA ASN A 217 -29.60 5.10 -20.58
C ASN A 217 -30.40 4.71 -19.34
N GLU A 218 -30.94 3.48 -19.31
CA GLU A 218 -31.68 2.98 -18.16
C GLU A 218 -30.77 2.74 -16.94
N ALA A 219 -29.59 2.15 -17.14
CA ALA A 219 -28.58 1.98 -16.11
C ALA A 219 -28.19 3.33 -15.47
N ILE A 220 -27.97 4.37 -16.29
CA ILE A 220 -27.66 5.74 -15.84
C ILE A 220 -28.85 6.36 -15.11
N ARG A 221 -30.09 6.13 -15.57
CA ARG A 221 -31.30 6.61 -14.90
C ARG A 221 -31.43 6.04 -13.49
N LEU A 222 -31.08 4.76 -13.32
CA LEU A 222 -31.13 4.05 -12.04
C LEU A 222 -29.95 4.41 -11.13
N ASN A 223 -28.75 4.62 -11.68
CA ASN A 223 -27.57 5.03 -10.94
C ASN A 223 -26.80 6.13 -11.70
N THR A 224 -27.08 7.38 -11.33
CA THR A 224 -26.56 8.59 -12.00
C THR A 224 -25.11 8.92 -11.71
N ARG A 225 -24.47 8.24 -10.73
CA ARG A 225 -23.09 8.51 -10.32
C ARG A 225 -22.11 7.40 -10.69
N GLU A 226 -22.57 6.38 -11.41
CA GLU A 226 -21.70 5.31 -11.88
C GLU A 226 -21.00 5.71 -13.17
N SER A 227 -19.72 6.08 -13.06
CA SER A 227 -18.89 6.51 -14.19
C SER A 227 -18.81 5.44 -15.28
N GLY A 228 -18.82 4.15 -14.92
CA GLY A 228 -18.72 3.05 -15.86
C GLY A 228 -19.81 3.06 -16.93
N TYR A 229 -21.04 3.42 -16.56
CA TYR A 229 -22.15 3.47 -17.53
C TYR A 229 -21.99 4.63 -18.53
N TYR A 230 -21.47 5.77 -18.12
CA TYR A 230 -21.16 6.88 -19.02
C TYR A 230 -20.01 6.53 -19.96
N ILE A 231 -18.95 5.90 -19.46
CA ILE A 231 -17.82 5.42 -20.29
C ILE A 231 -18.34 4.46 -21.37
N ASN A 232 -19.10 3.44 -20.96
CA ASN A 232 -19.64 2.45 -21.89
C ASN A 232 -20.66 3.05 -22.86
N ARG A 233 -21.44 4.07 -22.44
CA ARG A 233 -22.35 4.79 -23.35
C ARG A 233 -21.59 5.64 -24.36
N GLY A 234 -20.51 6.29 -23.93
CA GLY A 234 -19.61 7.02 -24.81
C GLY A 234 -19.01 6.12 -25.90
N LEU A 235 -18.64 4.88 -25.56
CA LEU A 235 -18.18 3.87 -26.51
C LEU A 235 -19.27 3.46 -27.51
N VAL A 236 -20.48 3.21 -27.04
CA VAL A 236 -21.61 2.86 -27.92
C VAL A 236 -21.92 4.02 -28.87
N ARG A 237 -21.94 5.27 -28.37
CA ARG A 237 -22.14 6.47 -29.19
C ARG A 237 -21.03 6.66 -30.21
N TYR A 238 -19.78 6.40 -29.83
CA TYR A 238 -18.64 6.43 -30.76
C TYR A 238 -18.82 5.45 -31.92
N GLN A 239 -19.21 4.19 -31.66
CA GLN A 239 -19.49 3.22 -32.75
C GLN A 239 -20.69 3.63 -33.60
N MET A 240 -21.63 4.39 -33.05
CA MET A 240 -22.75 4.99 -33.78
C MET A 240 -22.37 6.30 -34.50
N ASN A 241 -21.09 6.69 -34.50
CA ASN A 241 -20.55 7.92 -35.07
C ASN A 241 -21.10 9.21 -34.42
N ASP A 242 -21.62 9.12 -33.20
CA ASP A 242 -22.00 10.26 -32.37
C ASP A 242 -20.82 10.71 -31.49
N LEU A 243 -19.80 11.30 -32.14
CA LEU A 243 -18.59 11.78 -31.47
C LEU A 243 -18.89 12.85 -30.41
N ARG A 244 -19.87 13.72 -30.69
CA ARG A 244 -20.26 14.79 -29.77
C ARG A 244 -20.89 14.22 -28.49
N GLY A 245 -21.81 13.26 -28.63
CA GLY A 245 -22.41 12.59 -27.50
C GLY A 245 -21.43 11.72 -26.72
N ALA A 246 -20.44 11.12 -27.40
CA ALA A 246 -19.37 10.38 -26.75
C ALA A 246 -18.45 11.29 -25.92
N MET A 247 -18.03 12.44 -26.48
CA MET A 247 -17.26 13.44 -25.74
C MET A 247 -18.01 13.96 -24.52
N ALA A 248 -19.31 14.25 -24.65
CA ALA A 248 -20.13 14.73 -23.55
C ALA A 248 -20.24 13.70 -22.40
N ASP A 249 -20.30 12.40 -22.71
CA ASP A 249 -20.30 11.35 -21.69
C ASP A 249 -18.95 11.27 -20.95
N TYR A 250 -17.82 11.41 -21.66
CA TYR A 250 -16.50 11.44 -21.01
C TYR A 250 -16.27 12.72 -20.18
N ASP A 251 -16.76 13.87 -20.66
CA ASP A 251 -16.75 15.12 -19.89
C ASP A 251 -17.53 14.94 -18.58
N GLN A 252 -18.72 14.33 -18.64
CA GLN A 252 -19.52 14.05 -17.45
C GLN A 252 -18.77 13.15 -16.45
N VAL A 253 -18.02 12.15 -16.91
CA VAL A 253 -17.20 11.30 -16.02
C VAL A 253 -16.10 12.10 -15.34
N ILE A 254 -15.43 12.99 -16.07
CA ILE A 254 -14.34 13.81 -15.55
C ILE A 254 -14.86 14.89 -14.58
N ASP A 255 -16.07 15.41 -14.82
CA ASP A 255 -16.75 16.33 -13.90
C ASP A 255 -17.13 15.64 -12.57
N MET A 256 -17.51 14.36 -12.62
CA MET A 256 -17.79 13.55 -11.43
C MET A 256 -16.52 13.11 -10.70
N ASP A 257 -15.49 12.73 -11.45
CA ASP A 257 -14.22 12.21 -10.95
C ASP A 257 -13.06 12.68 -11.84
N GLY A 258 -12.44 13.79 -11.45
CA GLY A 258 -11.35 14.41 -12.19
C GLY A 258 -10.11 13.52 -12.35
N ARG A 259 -10.02 12.41 -11.61
CA ARG A 259 -8.91 11.43 -11.67
C ARG A 259 -9.25 10.18 -12.47
N ASN A 260 -10.43 10.09 -13.10
CA ASN A 260 -10.78 8.92 -13.90
C ASN A 260 -9.93 8.86 -15.19
N LEU A 261 -8.95 7.97 -15.21
CA LEU A 261 -7.95 7.89 -16.28
C LEU A 261 -8.52 7.30 -17.57
N ILE A 262 -9.49 6.39 -17.47
CA ILE A 262 -10.18 5.79 -18.62
C ILE A 262 -10.88 6.87 -19.45
N ALA A 263 -11.68 7.72 -18.79
CA ALA A 263 -12.39 8.80 -19.46
C ALA A 263 -11.44 9.82 -20.09
N ARG A 264 -10.33 10.16 -19.42
CA ARG A 264 -9.30 11.06 -19.97
C ARG A 264 -8.60 10.45 -21.18
N PHE A 265 -8.18 9.19 -21.09
CA PHE A 265 -7.54 8.48 -22.20
C PHE A 265 -8.47 8.40 -23.41
N ASN A 266 -9.74 8.00 -23.22
CA ASN A 266 -10.72 7.93 -24.29
C ASN A 266 -11.04 9.30 -24.88
N ARG A 267 -11.22 10.33 -24.05
CA ARG A 267 -11.46 11.69 -24.52
C ARG A 267 -10.25 12.24 -25.28
N GLY A 268 -9.03 11.96 -24.84
CA GLY A 268 -7.80 12.32 -25.54
C GLY A 268 -7.74 11.73 -26.95
N LEU A 269 -8.09 10.45 -27.10
CA LEU A 269 -8.20 9.80 -28.41
C LEU A 269 -9.28 10.45 -29.29
N LEU A 270 -10.46 10.77 -28.73
CA LEU A 270 -11.53 11.43 -29.48
C LEU A 270 -11.15 12.86 -29.90
N ARG A 271 -10.50 13.61 -29.01
CA ARG A 271 -9.99 14.96 -29.28
C ARG A 271 -8.95 14.94 -30.40
N ALA A 272 -8.03 13.98 -30.37
CA ALA A 272 -7.07 13.75 -31.44
C ALA A 272 -7.77 13.52 -32.79
N GLN A 273 -8.81 12.69 -32.82
CA GLN A 273 -9.56 12.39 -34.04
C GLN A 273 -10.29 13.61 -34.62
N VAL A 274 -10.77 14.54 -33.79
CA VAL A 274 -11.40 15.79 -34.25
C VAL A 274 -10.40 16.94 -34.44
N GLY A 275 -9.10 16.69 -34.24
CA GLY A 275 -8.02 17.66 -34.43
C GLY A 275 -7.79 18.65 -33.28
N ASP A 276 -8.40 18.43 -32.10
CA ASP A 276 -8.16 19.23 -30.89
C ASP A 276 -6.88 18.75 -30.18
N ASN A 277 -5.75 18.81 -30.88
CA ASN A 277 -4.50 18.15 -30.50
C ASN A 277 -3.92 18.67 -29.18
N ASN A 278 -3.97 19.98 -28.93
CA ASN A 278 -3.44 20.56 -27.69
C ASN A 278 -4.21 20.06 -26.46
N ARG A 279 -5.54 20.00 -26.52
CA ARG A 279 -6.34 19.48 -25.41
C ARG A 279 -6.28 17.96 -25.27
N ALA A 280 -5.99 17.26 -26.36
CA ALA A 280 -5.68 15.83 -26.30
C ALA A 280 -4.35 15.57 -25.56
N ILE A 281 -3.32 16.40 -25.80
CA ILE A 281 -2.04 16.34 -25.08
C ILE A 281 -2.28 16.57 -23.57
N GLU A 282 -3.06 17.58 -23.19
CA GLU A 282 -3.42 17.84 -21.79
C GLU A 282 -4.09 16.63 -21.11
N ASP A 283 -4.97 15.92 -21.81
CA ASP A 283 -5.59 14.71 -21.28
C ASP A 283 -4.57 13.58 -21.04
N PHE A 284 -3.62 13.39 -21.96
CA PHE A 284 -2.55 12.39 -21.79
C PHE A 284 -1.51 12.80 -20.75
N ASP A 285 -1.26 14.10 -20.55
CA ASP A 285 -0.40 14.58 -19.48
C ASP A 285 -0.92 14.14 -18.11
N VAL A 286 -2.21 14.34 -17.85
CA VAL A 286 -2.83 13.90 -16.59
C VAL A 286 -2.79 12.38 -16.43
N VAL A 287 -2.98 11.62 -17.52
CA VAL A 287 -2.83 10.15 -17.46
C VAL A 287 -1.42 9.77 -17.05
N LEU A 288 -0.40 10.41 -17.63
CA LEU A 288 1.01 10.08 -17.37
C LEU A 288 1.54 10.59 -16.03
N GLU A 289 0.93 11.62 -15.46
CA GLU A 289 1.18 12.05 -14.07
C GLU A 289 0.76 10.98 -13.05
N GLN A 290 -0.32 10.24 -13.32
CA GLN A 290 -0.87 9.23 -12.42
C GLN A 290 -0.38 7.80 -12.73
N GLU A 291 -0.19 7.49 -14.01
CA GLU A 291 0.34 6.21 -14.50
C GLU A 291 1.62 6.43 -15.33
N PRO A 292 2.78 6.60 -14.67
CA PRO A 292 4.05 6.81 -15.37
C PRO A 292 4.51 5.61 -16.22
N ASP A 293 3.83 4.46 -16.14
CA ASP A 293 4.06 3.26 -16.95
C ASP A 293 3.01 3.06 -18.06
N ASN A 294 2.12 4.03 -18.32
CA ASN A 294 1.15 3.95 -19.41
C ASN A 294 1.80 4.26 -20.77
N TYR A 295 2.46 3.27 -21.36
CA TYR A 295 3.19 3.41 -22.62
C TYR A 295 2.31 3.73 -23.83
N MET A 296 1.02 3.37 -23.80
CA MET A 296 0.07 3.78 -24.84
C MET A 296 -0.19 5.29 -24.79
N ALA A 297 -0.31 5.87 -23.59
CA ALA A 297 -0.46 7.31 -23.42
C ALA A 297 0.80 8.06 -23.87
N TYR A 298 2.01 7.56 -23.55
CA TYR A 298 3.25 8.12 -24.09
C TYR A 298 3.26 8.12 -25.62
N TYR A 299 2.90 6.99 -26.25
CA TYR A 299 2.93 6.92 -27.71
C TYR A 299 1.90 7.84 -28.36
N ASN A 300 0.66 7.88 -27.86
CA ASN A 300 -0.36 8.80 -28.36
C ASN A 300 0.04 10.27 -28.18
N ARG A 301 0.58 10.64 -27.01
CA ARG A 301 1.09 11.99 -26.77
C ARG A 301 2.27 12.31 -27.70
N ALA A 302 3.13 11.34 -28.00
CA ALA A 302 4.23 11.54 -28.96
C ALA A 302 3.74 11.84 -30.38
N LEU A 303 2.71 11.13 -30.84
CA LEU A 303 2.08 11.39 -32.14
C LEU A 303 1.48 12.80 -32.17
N LEU A 304 0.78 13.21 -31.11
CA LEU A 304 0.22 14.55 -31.01
C LEU A 304 1.30 15.64 -30.94
N ASN A 305 2.36 15.41 -30.16
CA ASN A 305 3.53 16.30 -30.09
C ASN A 305 4.17 16.48 -31.48
N HIS A 306 4.24 15.41 -32.28
CA HIS A 306 4.69 15.51 -33.67
C HIS A 306 3.79 16.44 -34.50
N GLU A 307 2.47 16.26 -34.42
CA GLU A 307 1.49 17.05 -35.17
C GLU A 307 1.50 18.54 -34.80
N VAL A 308 1.69 18.88 -33.51
CA VAL A 308 1.79 20.29 -33.07
C VAL A 308 3.19 20.89 -33.24
N GLY A 309 4.16 20.10 -33.71
CA GLY A 309 5.52 20.53 -34.02
C GLY A 309 6.53 20.44 -32.86
N ASP A 310 6.14 19.90 -31.70
CA ASP A 310 7.09 19.53 -30.64
C ASP A 310 7.78 18.19 -30.94
N TYR A 311 8.66 18.20 -31.93
CA TYR A 311 9.41 17.01 -32.32
C TYR A 311 10.36 16.52 -31.21
N ARG A 312 10.81 17.40 -30.30
CA ARG A 312 11.68 17.00 -29.18
C ARG A 312 10.89 16.22 -28.13
N GLY A 313 9.69 16.70 -27.78
CA GLY A 313 8.74 15.98 -26.93
C GLY A 313 8.37 14.63 -27.52
N ALA A 314 8.06 14.58 -28.81
CA ALA A 314 7.75 13.33 -29.51
C ALA A 314 8.89 12.30 -29.41
N VAL A 315 10.13 12.69 -29.67
CA VAL A 315 11.30 11.80 -29.53
C VAL A 315 11.47 11.32 -28.09
N ARG A 316 11.26 12.20 -27.10
CA ARG A 316 11.39 11.87 -25.67
C ARG A 316 10.39 10.79 -25.27
N ASP A 317 9.12 10.96 -25.61
CA ASP A 317 8.07 10.01 -25.27
C ASP A 317 8.27 8.67 -25.99
N ILE A 318 8.65 8.67 -27.27
CA ILE A 318 8.92 7.43 -28.01
C ILE A 318 10.15 6.69 -27.45
N ASN A 319 11.15 7.40 -26.91
CA ASN A 319 12.27 6.75 -26.23
C ASN A 319 11.81 5.96 -25.01
N VAL A 320 10.84 6.47 -24.25
CA VAL A 320 10.25 5.75 -23.10
C VAL A 320 9.56 4.48 -23.59
N VAL A 321 8.76 4.57 -24.65
CA VAL A 321 8.04 3.42 -25.24
C VAL A 321 9.02 2.36 -25.76
N LEU A 322 10.01 2.75 -26.57
CA LEU A 322 10.96 1.80 -27.18
C LEU A 322 11.95 1.19 -26.18
N LYS A 323 12.14 1.82 -25.02
CA LYS A 323 12.91 1.22 -23.91
C LYS A 323 12.18 0.01 -23.34
N GLN A 324 10.85 0.07 -23.25
CA GLN A 324 10.03 -1.05 -22.75
C GLN A 324 9.66 -2.05 -23.86
N TYR A 325 9.32 -1.54 -25.05
CA TYR A 325 8.90 -2.33 -26.19
C TYR A 325 9.89 -2.17 -27.36
N PRO A 326 11.07 -2.83 -27.30
CA PRO A 326 12.11 -2.70 -28.31
C PRO A 326 11.74 -3.29 -29.68
N ASN A 327 10.63 -4.02 -29.78
CA ASN A 327 10.12 -4.59 -31.02
C ASN A 327 8.91 -3.82 -31.57
N PHE A 328 8.55 -2.68 -30.99
CA PHE A 328 7.41 -1.87 -31.42
C PHE A 328 7.74 -1.07 -32.69
N LEU A 329 7.40 -1.64 -33.86
CA LEU A 329 7.67 -1.04 -35.18
C LEU A 329 7.16 0.41 -35.31
N PRO A 330 5.89 0.73 -34.95
CA PRO A 330 5.37 2.09 -35.09
C PRO A 330 6.22 3.13 -34.34
N GLY A 331 6.77 2.77 -33.19
CA GLY A 331 7.68 3.63 -32.43
C GLY A 331 8.92 4.04 -33.24
N TYR A 332 9.60 3.10 -33.91
CA TYR A 332 10.79 3.43 -34.70
C TYR A 332 10.45 4.32 -35.90
N TYR A 333 9.35 4.04 -36.61
CA TYR A 333 8.92 4.89 -37.72
C TYR A 333 8.60 6.32 -37.27
N SER A 334 7.79 6.49 -36.23
CA SER A 334 7.43 7.81 -35.69
C SER A 334 8.66 8.56 -35.15
N ARG A 335 9.61 7.87 -34.50
CA ARG A 335 10.84 8.51 -34.00
C ARG A 335 11.75 8.94 -35.15
N ALA A 336 11.87 8.13 -36.20
CA ALA A 336 12.63 8.49 -37.39
C ALA A 336 12.06 9.75 -38.05
N GLU A 337 10.74 9.85 -38.17
CA GLU A 337 10.08 11.01 -38.73
C GLU A 337 10.30 12.28 -37.90
N ALA A 338 10.12 12.19 -36.58
CA ALA A 338 10.38 13.31 -35.67
C ALA A 338 11.86 13.75 -35.71
N LYS A 339 12.81 12.81 -35.76
CA LYS A 339 14.25 13.12 -35.89
C LYS A 339 14.59 13.80 -37.21
N ARG A 340 13.96 13.42 -38.33
CA ARG A 340 14.13 14.13 -39.62
C ARG A 340 13.69 15.59 -39.52
N LYS A 341 12.56 15.85 -38.84
CA LYS A 341 12.08 17.23 -38.59
C LYS A 341 13.03 18.03 -37.70
N LEU A 342 13.78 17.36 -36.81
CA LEU A 342 14.87 17.95 -36.01
C LEU A 342 16.22 18.04 -36.73
N ASN A 343 16.30 17.64 -38.00
CA ASN A 343 17.53 17.55 -38.78
C ASN A 343 18.57 16.53 -38.24
N ASP A 344 18.16 15.59 -37.40
CA ASP A 344 18.97 14.42 -37.03
C ASP A 344 18.76 13.28 -38.05
N LEU A 345 19.33 13.48 -39.24
CA LEU A 345 19.23 12.51 -40.33
C LEU A 345 19.88 11.16 -39.96
N SER A 346 21.00 11.22 -39.23
CA SER A 346 21.75 10.02 -38.84
C SER A 346 20.98 9.13 -37.87
N GLY A 347 20.30 9.72 -36.88
CA GLY A 347 19.47 9.01 -35.92
C GLY A 347 18.18 8.51 -36.56
N ALA A 348 17.62 9.26 -37.51
CA ALA A 348 16.45 8.83 -38.27
C ALA A 348 16.73 7.61 -39.15
N ASP A 349 17.86 7.59 -39.86
CA ASP A 349 18.23 6.45 -40.71
C ASP A 349 18.49 5.19 -39.88
N ARG A 350 19.09 5.31 -38.69
CA ARG A 350 19.23 4.18 -37.75
C ARG A 350 17.88 3.61 -37.33
N ASP A 351 16.92 4.47 -36.99
CA ASP A 351 15.58 4.04 -36.58
C ASP A 351 14.83 3.38 -37.74
N TYR A 352 14.93 3.94 -38.94
CA TYR A 352 14.32 3.38 -40.15
C TYR A 352 14.90 2.00 -40.49
N LEU A 353 16.23 1.84 -40.44
CA LEU A 353 16.90 0.55 -40.66
C LEU A 353 16.50 -0.49 -39.61
N MET A 354 16.36 -0.06 -38.35
CA MET A 354 15.89 -0.94 -37.28
C MET A 354 14.44 -1.40 -37.53
N ALA A 355 13.54 -0.49 -37.93
CA ALA A 355 12.16 -0.82 -38.28
C ALA A 355 12.09 -1.84 -39.44
N MET A 356 12.87 -1.62 -40.52
CA MET A 356 12.96 -2.55 -41.65
C MET A 356 13.45 -3.94 -41.23
N LYS A 357 14.46 -3.99 -40.35
CA LYS A 357 14.99 -5.25 -39.83
C LYS A 357 13.91 -6.01 -39.04
N LEU A 358 13.22 -5.34 -38.12
CA LEU A 358 12.14 -5.95 -37.33
C LEU A 358 10.99 -6.46 -38.22
N GLU A 359 10.65 -5.72 -39.29
CA GLU A 359 9.65 -6.15 -40.27
C GLU A 359 10.07 -7.41 -41.05
N GLN A 360 11.34 -7.48 -41.44
CA GLN A 360 11.91 -8.65 -42.10
C GLN A 360 11.96 -9.87 -41.18
N ASP A 361 12.38 -9.69 -39.92
CA ASP A 361 12.45 -10.75 -38.92
C ASP A 361 11.04 -11.33 -38.64
N LYS A 362 10.02 -10.46 -38.55
CA LYS A 362 8.60 -10.88 -38.41
C LYS A 362 8.13 -11.72 -39.60
N ARG A 363 8.49 -11.34 -40.83
CA ARG A 363 8.14 -12.08 -42.06
C ARG A 363 8.86 -13.43 -42.18
N GLN A 364 10.09 -13.54 -41.68
CA GLN A 364 10.85 -14.80 -41.69
C GLN A 364 10.38 -15.77 -40.59
N GLY A 365 9.99 -15.26 -39.41
CA GLY A 365 9.39 -16.05 -38.34
C GLY A 365 8.06 -16.71 -38.73
N GLN A 366 7.19 -16.00 -39.48
CA GLN A 366 5.94 -16.57 -39.98
C GLN A 366 6.12 -17.69 -41.03
N LYS A 367 7.30 -17.83 -41.65
CA LYS A 367 7.57 -18.87 -42.65
C LYS A 367 8.17 -20.15 -42.06
N SER A 368 8.49 -20.18 -40.76
CA SER A 368 9.23 -21.29 -40.11
C SER A 368 8.50 -21.95 -38.93
N GLY A 369 7.28 -21.53 -38.60
CA GLY A 369 6.44 -22.15 -37.56
C GLY A 369 5.19 -22.81 -38.15
N GLU A 370 4.95 -24.06 -37.78
CA GLU A 370 3.69 -24.80 -37.98
C GLU A 370 2.48 -23.97 -37.52
N GLU A 371 1.35 -24.21 -38.20
CA GLU A 371 0.02 -23.71 -37.90
C GLU A 371 -0.33 -23.86 -36.42
N THR A 372 0.02 -22.86 -35.62
CA THR A 372 -0.55 -22.66 -34.30
C THR A 372 -1.82 -21.88 -34.55
N SER A 373 -2.96 -22.48 -34.20
CA SER A 373 -4.31 -21.96 -34.33
C SER A 373 -4.39 -20.49 -33.93
N GLY A 374 -4.29 -19.60 -34.91
CA GLY A 374 -4.64 -18.20 -34.75
C GLY A 374 -6.14 -18.16 -34.52
N SER A 375 -6.55 -18.02 -33.27
CA SER A 375 -7.86 -17.46 -32.97
C SER A 375 -7.96 -16.17 -33.76
N THR A 376 -8.84 -16.14 -34.75
CA THR A 376 -9.24 -14.94 -35.47
C THR A 376 -9.90 -14.01 -34.45
N GLU A 377 -9.11 -13.29 -33.64
CA GLU A 377 -9.61 -12.20 -32.82
C GLU A 377 -10.28 -11.24 -33.81
N LYS A 378 -11.62 -11.14 -33.75
CA LYS A 378 -12.34 -10.08 -34.43
C LYS A 378 -11.66 -8.77 -34.04
N GLU A 379 -11.22 -7.98 -35.01
CA GLU A 379 -10.70 -6.63 -34.76
C GLU A 379 -11.79 -5.81 -34.05
N THR A 380 -11.68 -5.67 -32.74
CA THR A 380 -12.53 -4.80 -31.93
C THR A 380 -11.87 -3.44 -31.80
N ASN A 381 -12.67 -2.38 -31.91
CA ASN A 381 -12.23 -0.98 -31.74
C ASN A 381 -11.94 -0.60 -30.26
N THR A 382 -11.95 -1.58 -29.37
CA THR A 382 -11.86 -1.40 -27.92
C THR A 382 -10.86 -2.34 -27.29
N ARG A 383 -10.41 -2.01 -26.08
CA ARG A 383 -9.58 -2.85 -25.20
C ARG A 383 -10.03 -2.74 -23.75
N GLU A 384 -9.64 -3.70 -22.94
CA GLU A 384 -9.76 -3.65 -21.49
C GLU A 384 -8.71 -2.69 -20.89
N GLU A 385 -8.94 -2.22 -19.66
CA GLU A 385 -7.99 -1.36 -18.95
C GLU A 385 -6.68 -2.13 -18.66
N SER A 386 -6.80 -3.42 -18.33
CA SER A 386 -5.68 -4.33 -18.01
C SER A 386 -4.79 -4.69 -19.21
N ASP A 387 -5.27 -4.45 -20.43
CA ASP A 387 -4.59 -4.83 -21.67
C ASP A 387 -3.38 -3.91 -21.93
N LYS A 388 -2.17 -4.43 -21.66
CA LYS A 388 -0.89 -3.73 -21.87
C LYS A 388 -0.27 -3.97 -23.26
N ASN A 389 -1.02 -4.53 -24.22
CA ASN A 389 -0.50 -4.75 -25.56
C ASN A 389 -0.36 -3.41 -26.31
N ILE A 390 0.88 -2.93 -26.47
CA ILE A 390 1.20 -1.64 -27.09
C ILE A 390 0.63 -1.48 -28.51
N ASP A 391 0.39 -2.57 -29.25
CA ASP A 391 -0.20 -2.51 -30.59
C ASP A 391 -1.67 -2.04 -30.57
N LYS A 392 -2.31 -1.99 -29.39
CA LYS A 392 -3.68 -1.51 -29.18
C LYS A 392 -3.74 -0.04 -28.73
N PHE A 393 -2.67 0.73 -28.92
CA PHE A 393 -2.55 2.12 -28.46
C PHE A 393 -3.68 3.05 -28.93
N ASN A 394 -4.29 2.76 -30.08
CA ASN A 394 -5.37 3.56 -30.69
C ASN A 394 -6.78 3.07 -30.33
N ARG A 395 -6.93 2.06 -29.45
CA ARG A 395 -8.23 1.50 -29.07
C ARG A 395 -8.78 2.22 -27.84
N LEU A 396 -10.11 2.43 -27.83
CA LEU A 396 -10.79 2.98 -26.68
C LEU A 396 -10.88 1.95 -25.55
N VAL A 397 -10.76 2.43 -24.32
CA VAL A 397 -10.78 1.60 -23.11
C VAL A 397 -12.23 1.40 -22.66
N VAL A 398 -12.63 0.14 -22.53
CA VAL A 398 -13.93 -0.25 -21.95
C VAL A 398 -13.82 -0.20 -20.44
N TYR A 399 -14.87 0.31 -19.79
CA TYR A 399 -15.01 0.13 -18.36
C TYR A 399 -15.59 -1.26 -18.11
N ASP A 400 -14.75 -2.15 -17.60
CA ASP A 400 -15.07 -3.55 -17.29
C ASP A 400 -14.92 -3.89 -15.80
N LYS A 401 -14.55 -2.92 -14.96
CA LYS A 401 -14.08 -3.21 -13.61
C LYS A 401 -15.16 -3.72 -12.65
N LYS A 402 -14.78 -4.82 -11.97
CA LYS A 402 -15.20 -5.18 -10.61
C LYS A 402 -15.28 -3.90 -9.76
N GLU A 403 -16.47 -3.62 -9.22
CA GLU A 403 -16.83 -2.43 -8.46
C GLU A 403 -15.65 -1.83 -7.67
N GLU A 404 -15.20 -0.63 -8.04
CA GLU A 404 -14.36 0.17 -7.15
C GLU A 404 -15.23 0.63 -5.97
N GLN A 405 -15.15 -0.08 -4.83
CA GLN A 405 -15.81 0.32 -3.61
C GLN A 405 -15.27 1.67 -3.13
N LYS A 406 -15.97 2.76 -3.46
CA LYS A 406 -15.67 4.09 -2.92
C LYS A 406 -16.04 4.12 -1.44
N SER A 407 -15.06 4.37 -0.57
CA SER A 407 -15.27 4.60 0.87
C SER A 407 -16.31 5.70 1.09
N LYS A 408 -17.23 5.50 2.04
CA LYS A 408 -18.23 6.53 2.42
C LYS A 408 -17.57 7.77 3.05
N TYR A 409 -16.35 7.63 3.54
CA TYR A 409 -15.61 8.67 4.26
C TYR A 409 -14.38 9.14 3.47
N GLN A 410 -14.18 10.46 3.46
CA GLN A 410 -12.93 11.12 3.04
C GLN A 410 -12.12 11.47 4.30
N SER A 411 -11.53 10.48 4.97
CA SER A 411 -10.78 10.64 6.22
C SER A 411 -9.37 10.05 6.11
N GLU A 412 -8.42 10.68 6.82
CA GLU A 412 -7.03 10.19 6.99
C GLU A 412 -6.90 9.01 7.98
N ILE A 413 -7.97 8.55 8.63
CA ILE A 413 -7.89 7.39 9.54
C ILE A 413 -9.03 6.39 9.37
N ARG A 414 -10.12 6.80 8.72
CA ARG A 414 -11.36 6.02 8.60
C ARG A 414 -11.68 5.65 7.15
N GLY A 415 -12.30 4.49 6.95
CA GLY A 415 -12.62 3.93 5.65
C GLY A 415 -11.48 3.11 5.08
N ARG A 416 -11.40 3.09 3.74
CA ARG A 416 -10.40 2.33 2.99
C ARG A 416 -9.02 3.01 2.99
N VAL A 417 -8.32 2.95 4.12
CA VAL A 417 -7.00 3.59 4.31
C VAL A 417 -5.92 3.01 3.38
N GLN A 418 -6.11 1.78 2.90
CA GLN A 418 -5.23 1.09 1.96
C GLN A 418 -5.20 1.73 0.56
N ASP A 419 -6.21 2.52 0.19
CA ASP A 419 -6.30 3.16 -1.13
C ASP A 419 -5.41 4.41 -1.25
N ARG A 420 -4.64 4.73 -0.21
CA ARG A 420 -3.77 5.91 -0.18
C ARG A 420 -2.41 5.67 -0.81
N ASN A 421 -1.95 6.70 -1.51
CA ASN A 421 -0.57 6.77 -1.96
C ASN A 421 0.34 7.28 -0.83
N VAL A 422 0.91 6.34 -0.06
CA VAL A 422 1.92 6.62 0.99
C VAL A 422 3.33 6.33 0.48
N GLN A 423 4.32 7.13 0.88
CA GLN A 423 5.73 6.80 0.66
C GLN A 423 6.12 5.60 1.54
N VAL A 424 7.02 4.76 1.03
CA VAL A 424 7.51 3.58 1.76
C VAL A 424 8.78 3.96 2.52
N ASP A 425 8.59 4.54 3.70
CA ASP A 425 9.69 4.87 4.60
C ASP A 425 9.69 3.94 5.82
N LEU A 426 10.87 3.70 6.39
CA LEU A 426 10.98 3.07 7.71
C LEU A 426 10.33 3.94 8.79
N GLU A 427 9.70 3.30 9.76
CA GLU A 427 9.30 3.98 11.00
C GLU A 427 10.55 4.55 11.71
N PRO A 428 10.48 5.77 12.29
CA PRO A 428 11.64 6.45 12.85
C PRO A 428 12.26 5.73 14.06
N GLN A 429 13.54 6.03 14.32
CA GLN A 429 14.21 5.56 15.53
C GLN A 429 13.60 6.16 16.80
N PHE A 430 13.65 5.40 17.89
CA PHE A 430 13.27 5.89 19.21
C PHE A 430 14.36 6.76 19.82
N ILE A 431 13.96 7.78 20.57
CA ILE A 431 14.84 8.70 21.28
C ILE A 431 14.28 9.01 22.66
N LEU A 432 15.16 9.39 23.60
CA LEU A 432 14.73 9.98 24.87
C LEU A 432 14.70 11.50 24.73
N THR A 433 13.58 12.12 25.08
CA THR A 433 13.34 13.56 24.94
C THR A 433 12.35 14.03 26.01
N TYR A 434 12.11 15.33 26.11
CA TYR A 434 11.06 15.88 26.97
C TYR A 434 9.75 16.14 26.22
N TYR A 435 9.77 16.09 24.88
CA TYR A 435 8.63 16.47 24.05
C TYR A 435 8.29 15.38 23.03
N GLU A 436 7.00 15.14 22.90
CA GLU A 436 6.42 14.23 21.92
C GLU A 436 5.37 14.98 21.12
N ARG A 437 5.28 14.70 19.82
CA ARG A 437 4.27 15.29 18.95
C ARG A 437 2.90 14.66 19.23
N ASN A 438 1.87 15.49 19.38
CA ASN A 438 0.49 15.00 19.53
C ASN A 438 0.06 14.16 18.32
N SER A 439 -0.55 13.00 18.57
CA SER A 439 -1.21 12.18 17.54
C SER A 439 -2.72 12.38 17.56
N LEU A 440 -3.35 12.25 16.38
CA LEU A 440 -4.81 12.28 16.23
C LEU A 440 -5.48 10.97 16.71
N VAL A 441 -4.69 9.92 16.95
CA VAL A 441 -5.15 8.62 17.43
C VAL A 441 -4.54 8.34 18.81
N GLN A 442 -5.31 7.72 19.70
CA GLN A 442 -4.81 7.26 20.99
C GLN A 442 -3.88 6.06 20.78
N GLU A 443 -2.60 6.23 21.08
CA GLU A 443 -1.54 5.29 20.69
C GLU A 443 -0.86 4.62 21.90
N ALA A 444 -0.02 3.63 21.60
CA ALA A 444 0.71 2.87 22.61
C ALA A 444 1.62 3.78 23.44
N VAL A 445 1.52 3.65 24.76
CA VAL A 445 2.45 4.33 25.67
C VAL A 445 3.72 3.49 25.73
N TYR A 446 4.81 4.00 25.16
CA TYR A 446 6.10 3.33 25.22
C TYR A 446 6.64 3.34 26.65
N TYR A 447 7.06 2.18 27.13
CA TYR A 447 7.48 1.98 28.50
C TYR A 447 8.79 1.18 28.54
N ASP A 448 9.74 1.68 29.30
CA ASP A 448 10.93 0.93 29.69
C ASP A 448 11.23 1.12 31.17
N LYS A 449 11.59 0.02 31.84
CA LYS A 449 11.88 0.01 33.27
C LYS A 449 13.09 0.88 33.62
N THR A 450 14.12 0.90 32.78
CA THR A 450 15.36 1.66 32.97
C THR A 450 15.06 3.16 32.96
N VAL A 451 14.21 3.61 32.03
CA VAL A 451 13.78 5.02 31.92
C VAL A 451 12.94 5.41 33.12
N GLU A 452 12.01 4.55 33.55
CA GLU A 452 11.18 4.84 34.73
C GLU A 452 12.02 4.89 36.02
N GLN A 453 12.96 3.96 36.18
CA GLN A 453 13.91 3.99 37.31
C GLN A 453 14.77 5.25 37.31
N PHE A 454 15.22 5.69 36.13
CA PHE A 454 15.95 6.95 35.99
C PHE A 454 15.08 8.14 36.42
N ASN A 455 13.86 8.25 35.88
CA ASN A 455 12.91 9.32 36.18
C ASN A 455 12.54 9.36 37.68
N ALA A 456 12.42 8.20 38.34
CA ALA A 456 12.12 8.11 39.77
C ALA A 456 13.21 8.71 40.67
N ARG A 457 14.45 8.86 40.18
CA ARG A 457 15.52 9.55 40.92
C ARG A 457 15.35 11.07 40.94
N MET A 458 14.49 11.63 40.08
CA MET A 458 14.19 13.07 39.98
C MET A 458 15.46 13.93 39.84
N VAL A 459 16.44 13.44 39.09
CA VAL A 459 17.72 14.14 38.87
C VAL A 459 17.64 15.21 37.78
N LEU A 460 16.65 15.12 36.89
CA LEU A 460 16.37 16.14 35.86
C LEU A 460 15.12 16.94 36.23
N ALA A 461 15.06 18.18 35.76
CA ALA A 461 13.90 19.06 35.96
C ALA A 461 12.63 18.55 35.27
N TRP A 462 12.78 17.77 34.19
CA TRP A 462 11.68 17.20 33.42
C TRP A 462 11.78 15.68 33.34
N LYS A 463 10.61 15.03 33.21
CA LYS A 463 10.53 13.58 33.00
C LYS A 463 10.96 13.25 31.57
N LEU A 464 11.90 12.31 31.42
CA LEU A 464 12.24 11.77 30.11
C LEU A 464 11.11 10.90 29.57
N LEU A 465 10.78 11.13 28.31
CA LEU A 465 9.86 10.37 27.49
C LEU A 465 10.66 9.57 26.47
N LEU A 466 10.19 8.38 26.16
CA LEU A 466 10.72 7.55 25.09
C LEU A 466 9.72 7.56 23.93
N THR A 467 10.14 8.04 22.77
CA THR A 467 9.25 8.21 21.62
C THR A 467 10.00 8.11 20.30
N ASN A 468 9.32 7.75 19.23
CA ASN A 468 9.76 7.88 17.84
C ASN A 468 9.06 9.05 17.12
N LYS A 469 8.34 9.91 17.86
CA LYS A 469 7.54 11.04 17.35
C LYS A 469 8.01 12.36 17.94
N GLU A 470 9.20 12.74 17.53
CA GLU A 470 9.80 13.98 18.00
C GLU A 470 8.97 15.21 17.62
N ALA A 471 8.85 16.14 18.57
CA ALA A 471 8.24 17.43 18.36
C ALA A 471 9.31 18.48 18.04
N ALA A 472 9.02 19.37 17.09
CA ALA A 472 9.78 20.60 16.94
C ALA A 472 9.50 21.52 18.16
N LEU A 473 10.55 22.14 18.68
CA LEU A 473 10.45 23.05 19.81
C LEU A 473 9.92 24.41 19.36
N THR A 474 9.12 25.05 20.23
CA THR A 474 8.79 26.47 20.09
C THR A 474 9.97 27.35 20.49
N GLU A 475 9.96 28.62 20.08
CA GLU A 475 10.99 29.59 20.48
C GLU A 475 11.12 29.71 22.01
N ASP A 476 9.98 29.71 22.72
CA ASP A 476 9.96 29.74 24.19
C ASP A 476 10.61 28.49 24.80
N GLN A 477 10.34 27.31 24.24
CA GLN A 477 10.95 26.05 24.70
C GLN A 477 12.46 26.05 24.44
N ILE A 478 12.90 26.54 23.28
CA ILE A 478 14.33 26.69 22.97
C ILE A 478 15.01 27.62 23.99
N ALA A 479 14.40 28.76 24.33
CA ALA A 479 14.93 29.68 25.33
C ALA A 479 15.04 29.04 26.72
N ILE A 480 14.06 28.21 27.12
CA ILE A 480 14.09 27.44 28.37
C ILE A 480 15.29 26.48 28.38
N HIS A 481 15.57 25.77 27.28
CA HIS A 481 16.71 24.86 27.22
C HIS A 481 18.06 25.59 27.24
N PHE A 482 18.18 26.77 26.62
CA PHE A 482 19.39 27.59 26.78
C PHE A 482 19.61 28.04 28.24
N ALA A 483 18.55 28.40 28.95
CA ALA A 483 18.65 28.72 30.37
C ALA A 483 19.06 27.50 31.20
N SER A 484 18.49 26.33 30.91
CA SER A 484 18.83 25.05 31.55
C SER A 484 20.29 24.64 31.31
N ILE A 485 20.83 24.85 30.09
CA ILE A 485 22.25 24.62 29.77
C ILE A 485 23.17 25.46 30.66
N ASN A 486 22.83 26.73 30.88
CA ASN A 486 23.58 27.61 31.77
C ASN A 486 23.51 27.12 33.23
N GLU A 487 22.35 26.67 33.68
CA GLU A 487 22.16 26.12 35.02
C GLU A 487 23.00 24.85 35.24
N TYR A 488 22.94 23.88 34.31
CA TYR A 488 23.76 22.68 34.40
C TYR A 488 25.25 22.99 34.31
N SER A 489 25.65 23.99 33.52
CA SER A 489 27.06 24.43 33.45
C SER A 489 27.54 24.94 34.82
N ALA A 490 26.73 25.74 35.52
CA ALA A 490 27.03 26.17 36.88
C ALA A 490 27.03 25.01 37.90
N LYS A 491 26.16 24.00 37.73
CA LYS A 491 26.17 22.78 38.57
C LYS A 491 27.44 21.95 38.34
N ILE A 492 27.89 21.83 37.10
CA ILE A 492 29.12 21.10 36.72
C ILE A 492 30.36 21.77 37.32
N GLU A 493 30.43 23.11 37.36
CA GLU A 493 31.53 23.82 38.01
C GLU A 493 31.62 23.51 39.51
N ARG A 494 30.47 23.30 40.17
CA ARG A 494 30.39 22.98 41.60
C ARG A 494 30.63 21.49 41.87
N GLU A 495 30.14 20.63 40.99
CA GLU A 495 30.16 19.16 41.12
C GLU A 495 30.67 18.51 39.82
N PRO A 496 31.98 18.60 39.52
CA PRO A 496 32.53 18.16 38.23
C PRO A 496 32.54 16.64 38.03
N ASN A 497 32.28 15.86 39.07
CA ASN A 497 32.26 14.40 39.02
C ASN A 497 30.83 13.82 39.05
N ASN A 498 29.79 14.65 38.95
CA ASN A 498 28.40 14.21 38.96
C ASN A 498 27.92 13.94 37.52
N PRO A 499 27.73 12.67 37.09
CA PRO A 499 27.35 12.33 35.72
C PRO A 499 25.94 12.83 35.35
N ASP A 500 25.00 12.91 36.31
CA ASP A 500 23.62 13.32 36.01
C ASP A 500 23.57 14.78 35.51
N ASN A 501 24.47 15.66 35.99
CA ASN A 501 24.57 17.05 35.53
C ASN A 501 24.99 17.14 34.05
N TYR A 502 25.98 16.35 33.64
CA TYR A 502 26.42 16.27 32.25
C TYR A 502 25.33 15.66 31.36
N PHE A 503 24.63 14.64 31.87
CA PHE A 503 23.55 14.00 31.13
C PHE A 503 22.37 14.95 30.90
N GLY A 504 21.93 15.70 31.91
CA GLY A 504 20.90 16.72 31.77
C GLY A 504 21.26 17.78 30.73
N ARG A 505 22.50 18.29 30.80
CA ARG A 505 23.02 19.25 29.82
C ARG A 505 23.11 18.67 28.41
N ALA A 506 23.47 17.39 28.26
CA ALA A 506 23.53 16.71 26.98
C ALA A 506 22.14 16.63 26.30
N ILE A 507 21.09 16.34 27.08
CA ILE A 507 19.70 16.32 26.58
C ILE A 507 19.27 17.72 26.11
N ASP A 508 19.62 18.78 26.86
CA ASP A 508 19.30 20.16 26.44
C ASP A 508 20.03 20.55 25.15
N PHE A 509 21.33 20.24 25.03
CA PHE A 509 22.09 20.46 23.79
C PHE A 509 21.52 19.70 22.61
N MET A 510 21.10 18.45 22.84
CA MET A 510 20.41 17.64 21.85
C MET A 510 19.12 18.30 21.36
N LEU A 511 18.32 18.87 22.27
CA LEU A 511 17.06 19.54 21.95
C LEU A 511 17.27 20.81 21.12
N VAL A 512 18.27 21.62 21.44
CA VAL A 512 18.65 22.79 20.64
C VAL A 512 19.49 22.43 19.39
N GLN A 513 19.61 21.14 19.08
CA GLN A 513 20.31 20.58 17.91
C GLN A 513 21.82 20.87 17.85
N ASP A 514 22.45 21.18 18.98
CA ASP A 514 23.91 21.21 19.09
C ASP A 514 24.44 19.78 19.35
N PHE A 515 24.48 18.98 18.29
CA PHE A 515 24.88 17.57 18.38
C PHE A 515 26.33 17.40 18.86
N ALA A 516 27.22 18.35 18.55
CA ALA A 516 28.63 18.25 18.92
C ALA A 516 28.84 18.46 20.43
N GLU A 517 28.15 19.41 21.06
CA GLU A 517 28.15 19.57 22.51
C GLU A 517 27.39 18.43 23.20
N ALA A 518 26.26 17.97 22.64
CA ALA A 518 25.53 16.84 23.20
C ALA A 518 26.40 15.57 23.29
N ILE A 519 27.10 15.20 22.21
CA ILE A 519 27.98 14.03 22.18
C ILE A 519 29.13 14.18 23.18
N ARG A 520 29.77 15.36 23.28
CA ARG A 520 30.85 15.60 24.25
C ARG A 520 30.38 15.44 25.70
N ASN A 521 29.17 15.89 26.00
CA ASN A 521 28.60 15.71 27.33
C ASN A 521 28.28 14.24 27.61
N PHE A 522 27.70 13.48 26.66
CA PHE A 522 27.50 12.04 26.82
C PHE A 522 28.82 11.27 26.96
N ASP A 523 29.87 11.65 26.22
CA ASP A 523 31.21 11.09 26.38
C ASP A 523 31.69 11.27 27.83
N LYS A 524 31.48 12.47 28.40
CA LYS A 524 31.86 12.74 29.79
C LYS A 524 31.04 11.95 30.81
N VAL A 525 29.73 11.78 30.57
CA VAL A 525 28.88 10.91 31.40
C VAL A 525 29.43 9.49 31.44
N ILE A 526 29.78 8.94 30.28
CA ILE A 526 30.30 7.57 30.14
C ILE A 526 31.71 7.42 30.75
N GLU A 527 32.53 8.47 30.69
CA GLU A 527 33.84 8.51 31.37
C GLU A 527 33.69 8.44 32.89
N LEU A 528 32.72 9.17 33.46
CA LEU A 528 32.46 9.21 34.89
C LEU A 528 31.73 7.96 35.39
N ASP A 529 30.79 7.44 34.61
CA ASP A 529 30.02 6.24 34.90
C ASP A 529 29.83 5.37 33.65
N PRO A 530 30.72 4.37 33.43
CA PRO A 530 30.58 3.44 32.32
C PRO A 530 29.34 2.55 32.37
N SER A 531 28.61 2.50 33.49
CA SER A 531 27.36 1.75 33.64
C SER A 531 26.12 2.57 33.25
N TYR A 532 26.30 3.84 32.86
CA TYR A 532 25.22 4.76 32.54
C TYR A 532 24.58 4.44 31.18
N THR A 533 23.67 3.46 31.19
CA THR A 533 23.05 2.89 29.98
C THR A 533 22.35 3.92 29.09
N LEU A 534 21.61 4.88 29.66
CA LEU A 534 20.86 5.87 28.87
C LEU A 534 21.76 6.86 28.12
N ALA A 535 23.02 7.04 28.57
CA ALA A 535 23.99 7.89 27.88
C ALA A 535 24.46 7.24 26.58
N TYR A 536 24.74 5.93 26.59
CA TYR A 536 25.03 5.19 25.36
C TYR A 536 23.87 5.24 24.37
N PHE A 537 22.63 5.03 24.85
CA PHE A 537 21.45 5.07 23.97
C PHE A 537 21.28 6.42 23.26
N ASN A 538 21.28 7.52 24.02
CA ASN A 538 21.12 8.85 23.42
C ASN A 538 22.32 9.26 22.57
N ARG A 539 23.55 8.91 22.97
CA ARG A 539 24.74 9.18 22.16
C ARG A 539 24.67 8.48 20.80
N ALA A 540 24.20 7.23 20.77
CA ALA A 540 23.95 6.49 19.53
C ALA A 540 22.90 7.18 18.65
N SER A 541 21.73 7.53 19.23
CA SER A 541 20.66 8.21 18.52
C SER A 541 21.10 9.57 17.95
N ILE A 542 21.93 10.33 18.68
CA ILE A 542 22.43 11.63 18.22
C ILE A 542 23.53 11.52 17.18
N ARG A 543 24.44 10.55 17.29
CA ARG A 543 25.39 10.25 16.21
C ARG A 543 24.65 9.85 14.94
N TYR A 544 23.58 9.05 15.04
CA TYR A 544 22.73 8.70 13.90
C TYR A 544 22.08 9.93 13.25
N LYS A 545 21.51 10.83 14.03
CA LYS A 545 20.91 12.07 13.51
C LYS A 545 21.93 13.01 12.87
N GLN A 546 23.09 13.18 13.51
CA GLN A 546 24.15 14.01 12.96
C GLN A 546 24.61 13.47 11.61
N MET A 547 24.72 12.15 11.48
CA MET A 547 25.01 11.48 10.21
C MET A 547 23.91 11.75 9.17
N GLU A 548 22.62 11.58 9.51
CA GLU A 548 21.49 11.88 8.59
C GLU A 548 21.49 13.35 8.15
N TYR A 549 21.73 14.28 9.07
CA TYR A 549 21.83 15.71 8.77
C TYR A 549 23.01 16.03 7.83
N ASN A 550 24.17 15.44 8.07
CA ASN A 550 25.33 15.62 7.21
C ASN A 550 25.09 15.07 5.79
N LEU A 551 24.34 13.97 5.68
CA LEU A 551 23.94 13.38 4.39
C LEU A 551 22.98 14.30 3.62
N SER A 552 22.01 14.90 4.31
CA SER A 552 21.00 15.78 3.69
C SER A 552 21.59 17.11 3.19
N GLN A 553 22.61 17.66 3.87
CA GLN A 553 23.32 18.87 3.42
C GLN A 553 24.20 18.65 2.17
N GLY A 554 24.48 17.39 1.81
CA GLY A 554 25.40 17.04 0.72
C GLY A 554 24.76 16.75 -0.64
N HIS A 555 23.42 16.72 -0.75
CA HIS A 555 22.70 16.34 -1.97
C HIS A 555 21.75 17.46 -2.42
N THR A 556 21.87 17.90 -3.69
CA THR A 556 20.95 18.85 -4.35
C THR A 556 19.73 18.17 -5.00
N ASP A 557 19.62 16.84 -4.94
CA ASP A 557 18.50 16.09 -5.51
C ASP A 557 17.52 15.65 -4.40
N GLU A 558 16.26 16.04 -4.54
CA GLU A 558 15.13 15.83 -3.59
C GLU A 558 14.76 14.35 -3.29
N GLN A 559 15.54 13.35 -3.71
CA GLN A 559 15.09 11.95 -3.76
C GLN A 559 15.85 10.93 -2.88
N SER A 560 16.86 11.31 -2.09
CA SER A 560 17.61 10.34 -1.28
C SER A 560 17.46 10.56 0.21
N SER A 561 16.28 10.23 0.75
CA SER A 561 16.15 9.99 2.18
C SER A 561 16.75 8.60 2.50
N THR A 562 17.54 8.48 3.57
CA THR A 562 18.08 7.20 4.08
C THR A 562 16.99 6.25 4.57
N ARG A 563 15.77 6.75 4.74
CA ARG A 563 14.60 6.04 5.27
C ARG A 563 13.74 5.44 4.17
N THR A 564 13.82 5.98 2.95
CA THR A 564 13.01 5.55 1.82
C THR A 564 13.52 4.22 1.27
N ILE A 565 12.64 3.23 1.28
CA ILE A 565 12.90 1.90 0.73
C ILE A 565 12.35 1.86 -0.69
N ASN A 566 13.26 1.98 -1.66
CA ASN A 566 12.95 1.78 -3.07
C ASN A 566 12.90 0.29 -3.37
N PHE A 567 11.69 -0.24 -3.53
CA PHE A 567 11.50 -1.59 -4.05
C PHE A 567 11.73 -1.60 -5.58
N GLN A 568 12.61 -2.48 -6.04
CA GLN A 568 12.76 -2.75 -7.47
C GLN A 568 11.77 -3.84 -7.87
N PHE A 569 10.62 -3.42 -8.43
CA PHE A 569 9.69 -4.36 -9.06
C PHE A 569 9.99 -4.43 -10.55
N GLY A 570 10.24 -5.63 -11.06
CA GLY A 570 10.58 -5.86 -12.46
C GLY A 570 12.09 -5.86 -12.72
N GLY A 571 12.55 -6.92 -13.38
CA GLY A 571 13.96 -7.14 -13.68
C GLY A 571 14.54 -6.08 -14.60
N ASN A 572 15.18 -5.06 -14.03
CA ASN A 572 16.31 -4.40 -14.67
C ASN A 572 17.23 -3.87 -13.58
N LYS A 573 18.39 -4.53 -13.44
CA LYS A 573 19.53 -3.94 -12.73
C LYS A 573 19.81 -2.59 -13.39
N PRO A 574 19.92 -1.48 -12.65
CA PRO A 574 20.43 -0.26 -13.23
C PRO A 574 21.81 -0.55 -13.82
N SER A 575 21.93 -0.42 -15.14
CA SER A 575 23.21 -0.32 -15.81
C SER A 575 23.91 0.90 -15.24
N VAL A 576 24.95 0.65 -14.44
CA VAL A 576 25.87 1.68 -13.98
C VAL A 576 26.49 2.29 -15.23
N ILE A 577 26.06 3.48 -15.59
CA ILE A 577 26.76 4.32 -16.55
C ILE A 577 28.06 4.72 -15.85
N HIS A 578 29.18 4.13 -16.29
CA HIS A 578 30.51 4.55 -15.90
C HIS A 578 30.77 5.94 -16.50
N GLU A 579 30.51 7.00 -15.73
CA GLU A 579 31.19 8.27 -15.92
C GLU A 579 32.50 8.25 -15.12
N ASN A 580 33.62 8.43 -15.82
CA ASN A 580 34.94 8.64 -15.22
C ASN A 580 35.07 10.09 -14.72
N PRO A 581 35.49 10.28 -13.45
CA PRO A 581 36.45 11.35 -13.17
C PRO A 581 37.60 10.86 -12.27
N VAL A 582 38.82 10.90 -12.82
CA VAL A 582 40.05 10.37 -12.21
C VAL A 582 40.54 11.14 -10.97
N ASN A 583 39.86 12.23 -10.55
CA ASN A 583 40.21 12.98 -9.33
C ASN A 583 39.24 12.78 -8.14
N GLY A 584 38.18 11.97 -8.27
CA GLY A 584 37.16 11.77 -7.22
C GLY A 584 37.37 10.55 -6.31
N LEU A 585 38.21 9.59 -6.69
CA LEU A 585 38.29 8.25 -6.08
C LEU A 585 38.89 8.20 -4.67
N GLN A 586 39.66 9.21 -4.28
CA GLN A 586 40.26 9.28 -2.94
C GLN A 586 39.36 10.02 -1.98
N GLN A 587 38.69 11.08 -2.44
CA GLN A 587 37.70 11.81 -1.65
C GLN A 587 36.41 11.01 -1.44
N SER A 588 36.02 10.18 -2.42
CA SER A 588 34.91 9.23 -2.27
C SER A 588 35.24 8.12 -1.27
N ARG A 589 36.45 7.53 -1.35
CA ARG A 589 36.91 6.52 -0.39
C ARG A 589 37.01 7.06 1.04
N LEU A 590 37.56 8.26 1.23
CA LEU A 590 37.63 8.89 2.55
C LEU A 590 36.24 9.17 3.13
N LYS A 591 35.26 9.55 2.29
CA LYS A 591 33.86 9.72 2.71
C LYS A 591 33.20 8.39 3.08
N GLU A 592 33.47 7.32 2.33
CA GLU A 592 32.97 5.96 2.64
C GLU A 592 33.60 5.40 3.93
N GLU A 593 34.90 5.60 4.14
CA GLU A 593 35.61 5.19 5.35
C GLU A 593 35.12 5.96 6.59
N ALA A 594 34.93 7.29 6.48
CA ALA A 594 34.37 8.10 7.55
C ALA A 594 32.94 7.67 7.90
N LYS A 595 32.11 7.35 6.90
CA LYS A 595 30.76 6.82 7.08
C LYS A 595 30.77 5.46 7.78
N GLY A 596 31.69 4.57 7.39
CA GLY A 596 31.90 3.28 8.05
C GLY A 596 32.28 3.42 9.52
N TYR A 597 33.15 4.38 9.84
CA TYR A 597 33.57 4.67 11.21
C TYR A 597 32.42 5.21 12.08
N GLU A 598 31.65 6.18 11.58
CA GLU A 598 30.48 6.72 12.29
C GLU A 598 29.44 5.64 12.59
N HIS A 599 29.16 4.77 11.62
CA HIS A 599 28.28 3.63 11.80
C HIS A 599 28.76 2.67 12.91
N GLU A 600 30.05 2.33 12.92
CA GLU A 600 30.62 1.40 13.91
C GLU A 600 30.48 1.97 15.33
N LEU A 601 30.68 3.28 15.50
CA LEU A 601 30.50 3.96 16.77
C LEU A 601 29.05 3.87 17.27
N ILE A 602 28.07 4.09 16.39
CA ILE A 602 26.64 3.98 16.73
C ILE A 602 26.30 2.53 17.11
N ILE A 603 26.77 1.54 16.34
CA ILE A 603 26.55 0.12 16.64
C ILE A 603 27.16 -0.24 17.99
N ARG A 604 28.38 0.22 18.28
CA ARG A 604 29.06 -0.05 19.55
C ARG A 604 28.28 0.49 20.74
N ASP A 605 27.68 1.67 20.62
CA ASP A 605 26.86 2.24 21.68
C ASP A 605 25.58 1.43 21.90
N TYR A 606 24.87 1.03 20.85
CA TYR A 606 23.72 0.14 20.98
C TYR A 606 24.10 -1.24 21.54
N ASP A 607 25.26 -1.78 21.16
CA ASP A 607 25.78 -3.03 21.73
C ASP A 607 26.04 -2.91 23.23
N MET A 608 26.56 -1.76 23.68
CA MET A 608 26.76 -1.48 25.10
C MET A 608 25.42 -1.40 25.85
N VAL A 609 24.41 -0.74 25.29
CA VAL A 609 23.06 -0.73 25.88
C VAL A 609 22.50 -2.13 25.98
N ILE A 610 22.60 -2.93 24.92
CA ILE A 610 22.12 -4.32 24.88
C ILE A 610 22.83 -5.19 25.92
N ARG A 611 24.13 -4.99 26.14
CA ARG A 611 24.90 -5.73 27.17
C ARG A 611 24.46 -5.35 28.59
N GLN A 612 24.22 -4.06 28.85
CA GLN A 612 23.88 -3.55 30.19
C GLN A 612 22.40 -3.75 30.53
N ALA A 613 21.52 -3.53 29.55
CA ALA A 613 20.08 -3.66 29.66
C ALA A 613 19.53 -4.51 28.49
N PRO A 614 19.66 -5.85 28.54
CA PRO A 614 19.16 -6.73 27.48
C PRO A 614 17.65 -6.66 27.24
N GLY A 615 16.89 -6.11 28.18
CA GLY A 615 15.44 -5.87 28.06
C GLY A 615 15.08 -4.56 27.34
N PHE A 616 16.05 -3.69 27.05
CA PHE A 616 15.82 -2.40 26.40
C PHE A 616 15.62 -2.59 24.88
N ILE A 617 14.39 -2.95 24.48
CA ILE A 617 14.05 -3.36 23.12
C ILE A 617 14.39 -2.33 22.04
N TYR A 618 14.35 -1.04 22.40
CA TYR A 618 14.56 0.08 21.50
C TYR A 618 15.99 0.15 20.94
N SER A 619 16.99 -0.39 21.65
CA SER A 619 18.35 -0.48 21.12
C SER A 619 18.49 -1.54 20.03
N TYR A 620 17.77 -2.67 20.14
CA TYR A 620 17.71 -3.63 19.05
C TYR A 620 17.05 -3.00 17.83
N TYR A 621 15.89 -2.37 18.02
CA TYR A 621 15.15 -1.71 16.94
C TYR A 621 15.95 -0.60 16.26
N ASN A 622 16.55 0.33 17.00
CA ASN A 622 17.35 1.40 16.41
C ASN A 622 18.61 0.88 15.69
N ARG A 623 19.28 -0.15 16.25
CA ARG A 623 20.41 -0.81 15.58
C ARG A 623 19.97 -1.50 14.28
N GLY A 624 18.78 -2.10 14.29
CA GLY A 624 18.13 -2.65 13.10
C GLY A 624 17.84 -1.60 12.05
N ASN A 625 17.31 -0.43 12.43
CA ASN A 625 17.07 0.69 11.52
C ASN A 625 18.37 1.16 10.85
N LEU A 626 19.45 1.32 11.62
CA LEU A 626 20.77 1.67 11.08
C LEU A 626 21.27 0.64 10.07
N ARG A 627 21.19 -0.67 10.39
CA ARG A 627 21.57 -1.75 9.46
C ARG A 627 20.70 -1.78 8.21
N CYS A 628 19.41 -1.47 8.35
CA CYS A 628 18.50 -1.37 7.23
C CYS A 628 18.88 -0.20 6.30
N ALA A 629 19.25 0.96 6.84
CA ALA A 629 19.79 2.09 6.08
C ALA A 629 21.12 1.75 5.36
N GLN A 630 21.91 0.83 5.92
CA GLN A 630 23.12 0.28 5.28
C GLN A 630 22.83 -0.80 4.21
N ARG A 631 21.55 -1.14 4.00
CA ARG A 631 21.09 -2.27 3.17
C ARG A 631 21.55 -3.65 3.67
N ASP A 632 21.99 -3.77 4.92
CA ASP A 632 22.18 -5.07 5.57
C ASP A 632 20.85 -5.55 6.16
N PHE A 633 19.94 -5.92 5.26
CA PHE A 633 18.59 -6.39 5.63
C PHE A 633 18.64 -7.64 6.49
N ARG A 634 19.66 -8.51 6.33
CA ARG A 634 19.77 -9.75 7.09
C ARG A 634 20.06 -9.46 8.56
N ALA A 635 21.03 -8.59 8.84
CA ALA A 635 21.35 -8.21 10.21
C ALA A 635 20.23 -7.33 10.82
N ALA A 636 19.59 -6.48 10.02
CA ALA A 636 18.43 -5.70 10.46
C ALA A 636 17.27 -6.61 10.91
N ILE A 637 16.92 -7.63 10.13
CA ILE A 637 15.87 -8.61 10.47
C ILE A 637 16.20 -9.35 11.77
N ALA A 638 17.48 -9.71 12.00
CA ALA A 638 17.90 -10.34 13.24
C ALA A 638 17.65 -9.43 14.46
N ASP A 639 17.94 -8.14 14.33
CA ASP A 639 17.68 -7.16 15.39
C ASP A 639 16.19 -6.95 15.65
N TYR A 640 15.38 -6.83 14.59
CA TYR A 640 13.94 -6.73 14.75
C TYR A 640 13.34 -8.00 15.36
N ASN A 641 13.87 -9.19 15.04
CA ASN A 641 13.46 -10.43 15.70
C ASN A 641 13.72 -10.38 17.21
N GLU A 642 14.88 -9.89 17.64
CA GLU A 642 15.21 -9.77 19.06
C GLU A 642 14.29 -8.75 19.77
N ALA A 643 13.96 -7.63 19.12
CA ALA A 643 13.01 -6.66 19.64
C ALA A 643 11.61 -7.28 19.82
N ILE A 644 11.09 -7.95 18.80
CA ILE A 644 9.77 -8.61 18.80
C ILE A 644 9.70 -9.78 19.78
N LEU A 645 10.79 -10.53 19.95
CA LEU A 645 10.85 -11.63 20.90
C LEU A 645 10.64 -11.16 22.35
N ARG A 646 11.12 -9.94 22.66
CA ARG A 646 11.00 -9.32 23.99
C ARG A 646 9.68 -8.59 24.16
N ASP A 647 9.19 -7.94 23.10
CA ASP A 647 7.89 -7.30 23.06
C ASP A 647 7.10 -7.68 21.79
N PRO A 648 6.21 -8.69 21.89
CA PRO A 648 5.36 -9.11 20.78
C PRO A 648 4.31 -8.08 20.35
N GLU A 649 4.12 -6.98 21.09
CA GLU A 649 3.21 -5.88 20.73
C GLU A 649 3.96 -4.70 20.07
N PHE A 650 5.26 -4.86 19.75
CA PHE A 650 6.08 -3.80 19.18
C PHE A 650 5.83 -3.59 17.66
N ALA A 651 4.84 -2.76 17.34
CA ALA A 651 4.34 -2.54 15.98
C ALA A 651 5.42 -2.12 14.97
N GLU A 652 6.28 -1.18 15.36
CA GLU A 652 7.31 -0.58 14.51
C GLU A 652 8.35 -1.61 14.07
N ALA A 653 8.70 -2.54 14.96
CA ALA A 653 9.61 -3.62 14.65
C ALA A 653 9.01 -4.57 13.61
N TYR A 654 7.72 -4.88 13.69
CA TYR A 654 7.03 -5.65 12.65
C TYR A 654 7.03 -4.90 11.33
N PHE A 655 6.69 -3.60 11.34
CA PHE A 655 6.63 -2.80 10.11
C PHE A 655 7.99 -2.77 9.40
N ASN A 656 9.05 -2.35 10.11
CA ASN A 656 10.39 -2.23 9.53
C ASN A 656 10.97 -3.59 9.14
N ARG A 657 10.69 -4.67 9.88
CA ARG A 657 11.07 -6.04 9.50
C ARG A 657 10.33 -6.50 8.25
N GLY A 658 9.05 -6.15 8.13
CA GLY A 658 8.24 -6.41 6.95
C GLY A 658 8.85 -5.77 5.71
N LEU A 659 9.20 -4.48 5.77
CA LEU A 659 9.87 -3.78 4.67
C LEU A 659 11.23 -4.41 4.34
N ALA A 660 12.06 -4.73 5.34
CA ALA A 660 13.34 -5.38 5.11
C ALA A 660 13.20 -6.76 4.44
N ARG A 661 12.17 -7.55 4.79
CA ARG A 661 11.86 -8.84 4.15
C ARG A 661 11.39 -8.66 2.71
N LEU A 662 10.52 -7.68 2.46
CA LEU A 662 10.12 -7.30 1.10
C LEU A 662 11.33 -6.91 0.25
N SER A 663 12.28 -6.15 0.80
CA SER A 663 13.53 -5.80 0.11
C SER A 663 14.43 -7.00 -0.19
N GLN A 664 14.29 -8.10 0.55
CA GLN A 664 14.97 -9.37 0.28
C GLN A 664 14.20 -10.29 -0.69
N GLY A 665 12.99 -9.91 -1.12
CA GLY A 665 12.12 -10.73 -1.95
C GLY A 665 11.28 -11.76 -1.20
N ASP A 666 11.28 -11.76 0.15
CA ASP A 666 10.38 -12.62 0.95
C ASP A 666 9.02 -11.93 1.14
N ALA A 667 8.25 -11.89 0.05
CA ALA A 667 6.92 -11.25 0.00
C ALA A 667 5.96 -11.85 1.05
N THR A 668 5.95 -13.18 1.16
CA THR A 668 5.03 -13.92 2.04
C THR A 668 5.21 -13.56 3.51
N ARG A 669 6.46 -13.51 4.01
CA ARG A 669 6.73 -13.13 5.41
C ARG A 669 6.74 -11.62 5.61
N GLY A 670 7.08 -10.83 4.58
CA GLY A 670 7.00 -9.39 4.61
C GLY A 670 5.56 -8.89 4.79
N ILE A 671 4.62 -9.43 4.00
CA ILE A 671 3.19 -9.11 4.10
C ILE A 671 2.61 -9.53 5.46
N ALA A 672 3.01 -10.70 5.99
CA ALA A 672 2.56 -11.14 7.31
C ALA A 672 3.02 -10.18 8.43
N ASP A 673 4.25 -9.69 8.36
CA ASP A 673 4.76 -8.68 9.29
C ASP A 673 4.01 -7.35 9.16
N LEU A 674 3.73 -6.90 7.94
CA LEU A 674 2.95 -5.69 7.70
C LEU A 674 1.50 -5.84 8.20
N SER A 675 0.86 -6.99 7.99
CA SER A 675 -0.48 -7.27 8.53
C SER A 675 -0.47 -7.16 10.05
N LYS A 676 0.55 -7.72 10.71
CA LYS A 676 0.70 -7.60 12.17
C LYS A 676 0.97 -6.17 12.63
N ALA A 677 1.77 -5.40 11.89
CA ALA A 677 2.01 -3.99 12.18
C ALA A 677 0.74 -3.15 12.05
N GLY A 678 -0.06 -3.37 11.00
CA GLY A 678 -1.36 -2.75 10.81
C GLY A 678 -2.33 -3.10 11.94
N GLU A 679 -2.38 -4.38 12.34
CA GLU A 679 -3.16 -4.85 13.48
C GLU A 679 -2.79 -4.12 14.77
N LEU A 680 -1.51 -3.80 14.97
CA LEU A 680 -1.00 -3.09 16.15
C LEU A 680 -1.11 -1.56 16.03
N GLY A 681 -1.56 -1.02 14.89
CA GLY A 681 -1.91 0.40 14.73
C GLY A 681 -1.16 1.16 13.64
N ILE A 682 -0.25 0.53 12.88
CA ILE A 682 0.46 1.20 11.79
C ILE A 682 -0.37 1.19 10.51
N LEU A 683 -1.15 2.26 10.31
CA LEU A 683 -2.08 2.46 9.20
C LEU A 683 -1.45 2.25 7.82
N ASN A 684 -0.23 2.76 7.64
CA ASN A 684 0.48 2.75 6.37
C ASN A 684 0.78 1.33 5.88
N ALA A 685 0.76 0.33 6.78
CA ALA A 685 0.98 -1.06 6.42
C ALA A 685 -0.05 -1.56 5.40
N TYR A 686 -1.33 -1.18 5.55
CA TYR A 686 -2.40 -1.65 4.65
C TYR A 686 -2.24 -1.13 3.22
N SER A 687 -1.79 0.12 3.05
CA SER A 687 -1.50 0.70 1.73
C SER A 687 -0.32 0.01 1.04
N ILE A 688 0.63 -0.52 1.81
CA ILE A 688 1.76 -1.28 1.28
C ILE A 688 1.29 -2.70 0.93
N ILE A 689 0.54 -3.37 1.81
CA ILE A 689 -0.04 -4.70 1.54
C ILE A 689 -0.79 -4.69 0.22
N LYS A 690 -1.72 -3.73 0.03
CA LYS A 690 -2.49 -3.61 -1.21
C LYS A 690 -1.60 -3.49 -2.46
N ARG A 691 -0.55 -2.66 -2.40
CA ARG A 691 0.41 -2.51 -3.52
C ARG A 691 1.19 -3.79 -3.81
N MET A 692 1.54 -4.56 -2.78
CA MET A 692 2.27 -5.80 -2.94
C MET A 692 1.38 -6.93 -3.49
N THR A 693 0.10 -6.95 -3.11
CA THR A 693 -0.84 -7.98 -3.58
C THR A 693 -1.47 -7.67 -4.94
N ALA A 694 -1.49 -6.41 -5.37
CA ALA A 694 -2.06 -6.00 -6.68
C ALA A 694 -1.11 -6.24 -7.88
N ASN A 695 0.18 -6.49 -7.63
CA ASN A 695 1.20 -6.66 -8.67
C ASN A 695 1.48 -8.13 -9.04
N HIS A 696 0.64 -9.06 -8.59
CA HIS A 696 0.75 -10.50 -8.86
C HIS A 696 -0.29 -10.98 -9.86
#